data_AF-A0A2E6YMS1-F1
#
_entry.id   AF-A0A2E6YMS1-F1
#
_cell.length_a   1.000
_cell.length_b   1.000
_cell.length_c   1.000
_cell.angle_alpha   90.00
_cell.angle_beta   90.00
_cell.angle_gamma   90.00
#
_symmetry.space_group_name_H-M   'P 1'
#
loop_
_entity.id
_entity.type
_entity.pdbx_description
1 polymer ?
#
loop_
_entity_poly.entity_id
_entity_poly.type
_entity_poly.pdbx_seq_one_letter_code
_entity_poly.pdbx_strand_id
1 'polypeptide(L)'
;MDGPQFRVGVRRMVGIAGLCLSTLATAWPELAERADTPHTSLSEAASTSADAQNYYAESVDAGIQQECLACHQGDGVAAQAGARLILSRLTQDNHAAFSSLLAEEDVDATLILGKVTGGEDHGGGAVVPAGSALFVSLDHYLELLGDNPPQTGEEPIDFWEGTAPESRENTLRRATLLLSGEVAKHPAIQRAKQGDAALRGEILSLMRGEGFKGFLVTGANDRLLISGLDNGIDFNISTFDRYPNFAELLMTLPSERPDEYEEYHERPFLTRGDGEWMFRRAVAREPLELIAHVVMNDRPYTEVLTADYTMVNAFSDLAYRSSSGFEHEFADDDGFYDRRRFGIFRPGYNDGHIPHDDEFEINEEEGTYHFSDYQQWPHAGLLSTQSWLARYPSTDTNRNRARARWTYFHFLDLDIEKSAPRSTDPDALADTDNPTLKNPACTVCHERLDPMAGAYQSFGDLGHYLDQYGGRDSLSDAYKCPECYGGEWGSTGYQDGDTWYRDMRAPGFEGADAAPDAGDSLQWLASQIVSDVRFAKATVKFWWPSVFGAEPLSAPDDRSSEAFGQELNAFSQQDKLISKFARRFVKSGYDLKSLLADMLMSPWYRRSGVSDPSKLVGRSTELSTVGRGRLLTPEELDRKNRAVFGRTWRQWGDGTNPYTIGPETAFTGQWAPYKAFYGGIDGAVVTRRNRDMTPLMSNVAESMAIDLSCQVVVEDFDRTQDQRLVFRKISKDTVPGGIAMDIKELPGKVSDMNRFVDHLIEMPARLVAGPTKLTVRDLTRQAHDSTDGNWTGAELLLRSIVLSQDGADVLRLEGRDFSAENGLAADRWQDDDGVYHWRGHADDEGWRLDPGAWVEVEVDLPPGAYDLRVELGSSLMDNNVNSSMTARVAVRATRNLGQTADGKLIRQQIASLLRRATSRAPSQRDVSSLLSVLSNSAARAKAQTPWFRDRGNDCETWWVWPSEHLEGEEYWERYGDAEGMMRGWSTVLHSVMTSYGYLHD
;
A
#
# COMPACT_ATOMS: atom_id res chain seq x y z
N MET A 1 31.85 38.09 26.99
CA MET A 1 30.46 37.79 27.38
C MET A 1 30.09 36.46 26.74
N ASP A 2 30.85 35.39 27.01
CA ASP A 2 30.94 34.59 28.27
C ASP A 2 29.71 33.68 28.35
N GLY A 3 29.72 32.35 28.33
CA GLY A 3 30.67 31.23 28.43
C GLY A 3 29.79 29.98 28.74
N PRO A 4 30.28 28.80 29.18
CA PRO A 4 31.59 28.16 29.01
C PRO A 4 31.50 26.67 28.56
N GLN A 5 32.64 26.13 28.10
CA GLN A 5 32.92 24.69 28.02
C GLN A 5 33.38 24.14 29.38
N PHE A 6 33.06 22.89 29.72
CA PHE A 6 33.83 22.10 30.70
C PHE A 6 33.92 20.61 30.31
N ARG A 7 35.16 20.11 30.40
CA ARG A 7 35.62 18.71 30.26
C ARG A 7 35.30 17.90 31.50
N VAL A 8 35.11 16.58 31.32
CA VAL A 8 35.44 15.56 32.33
C VAL A 8 36.19 14.41 31.63
N GLY A 9 37.36 14.05 32.15
CA GLY A 9 38.13 12.87 31.75
C GLY A 9 38.17 11.81 32.85
N VAL A 10 39.00 10.76 32.63
CA VAL A 10 39.41 9.61 33.49
C VAL A 10 38.96 8.27 32.86
N ARG A 11 39.73 7.19 32.72
CA ARG A 11 41.16 6.83 32.87
C ARG A 11 41.39 5.54 32.05
N ARG A 12 42.57 5.39 31.43
CA ARG A 12 43.12 4.10 30.95
C ARG A 12 43.77 3.34 32.12
N MET A 13 43.64 2.02 32.12
CA MET A 13 44.63 1.10 32.73
C MET A 13 45.01 0.04 31.69
N VAL A 14 46.33 -0.13 31.56
CA VAL A 14 47.06 -1.12 30.77
C VAL A 14 47.62 -2.14 31.76
N GLY A 15 47.59 -3.43 31.39
CA GLY A 15 48.37 -4.50 32.01
C GLY A 15 49.10 -5.29 30.90
N ILE A 16 50.42 -5.41 31.04
CA ILE A 16 51.42 -5.93 30.10
C ILE A 16 52.08 -7.20 30.69
N ALA A 17 52.68 -8.00 29.78
CA ALA A 17 53.77 -8.99 29.93
C ALA A 17 53.39 -10.46 30.24
N GLY A 18 54.02 -11.47 29.64
CA GLY A 18 55.20 -11.55 28.74
C GLY A 18 55.35 -12.99 28.18
N LEU A 19 55.87 -13.17 26.95
CA LEU A 19 57.28 -13.49 26.58
C LEU A 19 57.68 -14.97 26.88
N CYS A 20 58.22 -15.80 25.97
CA CYS A 20 59.42 -15.70 25.11
C CYS A 20 59.42 -16.82 24.03
N LEU A 21 59.75 -16.56 22.75
CA LEU A 21 61.04 -16.79 22.01
C LEU A 21 61.45 -18.28 21.86
N SER A 22 61.82 -18.85 20.69
CA SER A 22 62.90 -18.46 19.75
C SER A 22 62.86 -19.30 18.44
N THR A 23 62.86 -18.72 17.23
CA THR A 23 63.93 -18.59 16.20
C THR A 23 64.46 -19.81 15.40
N LEU A 24 64.37 -19.66 14.06
CA LEU A 24 65.38 -19.91 12.99
C LEU A 24 65.58 -21.31 12.32
N ALA A 25 65.21 -21.32 11.02
CA ALA A 25 66.05 -21.53 9.82
C ALA A 25 66.47 -22.95 9.31
N THR A 26 66.09 -23.16 8.03
CA THR A 26 66.84 -23.75 6.88
C THR A 26 67.33 -25.21 6.91
N ALA A 27 66.87 -26.02 5.95
CA ALA A 27 67.68 -26.63 4.88
C ALA A 27 66.90 -27.70 4.08
N TRP A 28 66.93 -27.62 2.74
CA TRP A 28 66.77 -28.75 1.81
C TRP A 28 68.17 -29.37 1.55
N PRO A 29 68.27 -30.66 1.14
CA PRO A 29 68.44 -30.97 -0.30
C PRO A 29 67.87 -32.33 -0.80
N GLU A 30 67.59 -32.35 -2.13
CA GLU A 30 67.81 -33.39 -3.18
C GLU A 30 67.45 -34.89 -2.93
N LEU A 31 66.54 -35.51 -3.71
CA LEU A 31 66.61 -36.07 -5.09
C LEU A 31 67.41 -37.39 -5.26
N ALA A 32 66.69 -38.49 -5.57
CA ALA A 32 66.99 -39.54 -6.58
C ALA A 32 66.07 -40.79 -6.39
N GLU A 33 65.13 -41.04 -7.32
CA GLU A 33 65.06 -42.17 -8.29
C GLU A 33 64.97 -43.60 -7.70
N ARG A 34 64.19 -44.58 -8.20
CA ARG A 34 63.17 -44.77 -9.26
C ARG A 34 62.76 -46.27 -9.21
N ALA A 35 61.49 -46.63 -9.46
CA ALA A 35 61.08 -47.80 -10.27
C ALA A 35 59.54 -48.06 -10.23
N ASP A 36 58.89 -47.57 -11.28
CA ASP A 36 57.78 -48.14 -12.08
C ASP A 36 56.67 -49.01 -11.46
N THR A 37 55.44 -48.54 -11.64
CA THR A 37 54.43 -49.23 -12.48
C THR A 37 53.45 -48.20 -13.06
N PRO A 38 53.34 -48.05 -14.40
CA PRO A 38 52.36 -47.18 -15.05
C PRO A 38 51.14 -47.95 -15.57
N HIS A 39 50.10 -47.16 -15.85
CA HIS A 39 48.91 -47.42 -16.69
C HIS A 39 47.60 -47.78 -15.97
N THR A 40 46.88 -46.73 -15.53
CA THR A 40 45.41 -46.67 -15.64
C THR A 40 44.82 -45.25 -15.50
N SER A 41 45.51 -44.26 -14.95
CA SER A 41 44.91 -42.93 -14.67
C SER A 41 44.88 -41.91 -15.82
N LEU A 42 45.60 -42.14 -16.92
CA LEU A 42 45.65 -41.18 -18.05
C LEU A 42 44.49 -41.34 -19.05
N SER A 43 43.78 -42.48 -19.07
CA SER A 43 42.65 -42.66 -20.00
C SER A 43 41.32 -42.13 -19.47
N GLU A 44 41.11 -42.13 -18.15
CA GLU A 44 39.89 -41.59 -17.53
C GLU A 44 39.82 -40.06 -17.63
N ALA A 45 40.90 -39.36 -17.26
CA ALA A 45 40.97 -37.88 -17.36
C ALA A 45 40.92 -37.36 -18.82
N ALA A 46 41.44 -38.12 -19.78
CA ALA A 46 41.33 -37.78 -21.19
C ALA A 46 39.92 -38.06 -21.76
N SER A 47 39.18 -39.02 -21.19
CA SER A 47 37.80 -39.33 -21.60
C SER A 47 36.78 -38.32 -21.05
N THR A 48 36.93 -37.87 -19.80
CA THR A 48 36.04 -36.85 -19.19
C THR A 48 36.21 -35.48 -19.86
N SER A 49 37.44 -35.10 -20.22
CA SER A 49 37.71 -33.87 -20.98
C SER A 49 37.11 -33.90 -22.40
N ALA A 50 37.17 -35.04 -23.10
CA ALA A 50 36.57 -35.20 -24.41
C ALA A 50 35.02 -35.18 -24.36
N ASP A 51 34.42 -35.78 -23.33
CA ASP A 51 32.98 -35.77 -23.11
C ASP A 51 32.46 -34.37 -22.75
N ALA A 52 33.18 -33.62 -21.90
CA ALA A 52 32.86 -32.22 -21.58
C ALA A 52 32.97 -31.31 -22.81
N GLN A 53 33.99 -31.53 -23.66
CA GLN A 53 34.18 -30.75 -24.89
C GLN A 53 33.05 -31.00 -25.91
N ASN A 54 32.64 -32.26 -26.10
CA ASN A 54 31.52 -32.61 -26.97
C ASN A 54 30.20 -32.05 -26.44
N TYR A 55 29.94 -32.18 -25.14
CA TYR A 55 28.73 -31.66 -24.50
C TYR A 55 28.64 -30.13 -24.60
N TYR A 56 29.76 -29.42 -24.41
CA TYR A 56 29.83 -27.98 -24.59
C TYR A 56 29.42 -27.56 -26.01
N ALA A 57 30.00 -28.21 -27.02
CA ALA A 57 29.75 -27.88 -28.42
C ALA A 57 28.28 -28.13 -28.83
N GLU A 58 27.65 -29.18 -28.30
CA GLU A 58 26.27 -29.54 -28.65
C GLU A 58 25.21 -28.76 -27.87
N SER A 59 25.46 -28.46 -26.58
CA SER A 59 24.42 -28.02 -25.65
C SER A 59 24.65 -26.64 -25.02
N VAL A 60 25.86 -26.08 -25.09
CA VAL A 60 26.21 -24.84 -24.35
C VAL A 60 26.65 -23.72 -25.27
N ASP A 61 27.53 -23.98 -26.24
CA ASP A 61 28.20 -22.93 -27.03
C ASP A 61 27.22 -22.01 -27.75
N ALA A 62 26.16 -22.54 -28.38
CA ALA A 62 25.17 -21.71 -29.07
C ALA A 62 24.55 -20.63 -28.15
N GLY A 63 24.27 -20.99 -26.89
CA GLY A 63 23.75 -20.04 -25.91
C GLY A 63 24.81 -19.07 -25.39
N ILE A 64 26.05 -19.52 -25.19
CA ILE A 64 27.17 -18.64 -24.79
C ILE A 64 27.49 -17.63 -25.91
N GLN A 65 27.48 -18.05 -27.17
CA GLN A 65 27.67 -17.21 -28.35
C GLN A 65 26.58 -16.13 -28.43
N GLN A 66 25.35 -16.49 -28.08
CA GLN A 66 24.22 -15.58 -28.12
C GLN A 66 24.22 -14.59 -26.94
N GLU A 67 24.41 -15.08 -25.72
CA GLU A 67 24.14 -14.31 -24.50
C GLU A 67 25.40 -13.67 -23.91
N CYS A 68 26.58 -14.27 -24.10
CA CYS A 68 27.82 -13.85 -23.41
C CYS A 68 28.86 -13.22 -24.34
N LEU A 69 28.94 -13.64 -25.61
CA LEU A 69 30.02 -13.23 -26.52
C LEU A 69 30.12 -11.71 -26.68
N ALA A 70 28.99 -11.01 -26.82
CA ALA A 70 28.98 -9.57 -27.08
C ALA A 70 29.76 -8.78 -26.03
N CYS A 71 29.70 -9.21 -24.76
CA CYS A 71 30.43 -8.57 -23.66
C CYS A 71 31.84 -9.16 -23.48
N HIS A 72 32.02 -10.46 -23.68
CA HIS A 72 33.25 -11.19 -23.35
C HIS A 72 34.22 -11.40 -24.51
N GLN A 73 33.93 -10.89 -25.71
CA GLN A 73 34.91 -10.87 -26.79
C GLN A 73 36.15 -10.03 -26.42
N GLY A 74 37.29 -10.27 -27.06
CA GLY A 74 38.58 -9.68 -26.66
C GLY A 74 38.64 -8.14 -26.61
N ASP A 75 37.76 -7.45 -27.33
CA ASP A 75 37.57 -6.00 -27.31
C ASP A 75 36.24 -5.56 -26.65
N GLY A 76 35.48 -6.51 -26.10
CA GLY A 76 34.16 -6.29 -25.50
C GLY A 76 34.23 -5.67 -24.10
N VAL A 77 33.08 -5.14 -23.66
CA VAL A 77 32.92 -4.40 -22.40
C VAL A 77 33.48 -5.17 -21.19
N ALA A 78 33.22 -6.49 -21.11
CA ALA A 78 33.67 -7.30 -19.98
C ALA A 78 35.19 -7.51 -20.02
N ALA A 79 35.78 -7.73 -21.19
CA ALA A 79 37.23 -7.88 -21.34
C ALA A 79 37.97 -6.59 -20.93
N GLN A 80 37.44 -5.43 -21.34
CA GLN A 80 37.97 -4.12 -20.94
C GLN A 80 37.82 -3.86 -19.43
N ALA A 81 36.78 -4.40 -18.81
CA ALA A 81 36.56 -4.37 -17.36
C ALA A 81 37.45 -5.36 -16.58
N GLY A 82 38.37 -6.07 -17.25
CA GLY A 82 39.26 -7.05 -16.62
C GLY A 82 38.61 -8.41 -16.36
N ALA A 83 37.53 -8.76 -17.07
CA ALA A 83 36.97 -10.10 -16.97
C ALA A 83 37.99 -11.15 -17.43
N ARG A 84 38.18 -12.17 -16.60
CA ARG A 84 39.09 -13.31 -16.87
C ARG A 84 38.61 -14.21 -18.01
N LEU A 85 37.29 -14.29 -18.21
CA LEU A 85 36.68 -15.06 -19.30
C LEU A 85 36.69 -14.24 -20.59
N ILE A 86 37.47 -14.69 -21.57
CA ILE A 86 37.51 -14.11 -22.92
C ILE A 86 36.96 -15.14 -23.91
N LEU A 87 35.96 -14.73 -24.69
CA LEU A 87 35.25 -15.57 -25.65
C LEU A 87 35.58 -15.19 -27.10
N SER A 88 35.40 -16.13 -28.02
CA SER A 88 35.56 -15.96 -29.46
C SER A 88 34.39 -16.60 -30.21
N ARG A 89 34.35 -16.44 -31.54
CA ARG A 89 33.36 -17.12 -32.40
C ARG A 89 33.67 -18.60 -32.62
N LEU A 90 34.74 -19.12 -32.03
CA LEU A 90 35.15 -20.51 -32.15
C LEU A 90 34.78 -21.29 -30.89
N THR A 91 33.94 -22.31 -31.05
CA THR A 91 33.47 -23.19 -29.97
C THR A 91 34.60 -23.80 -29.13
N GLN A 92 35.69 -24.21 -29.79
CA GLN A 92 36.83 -24.83 -29.11
C GLN A 92 37.59 -23.86 -28.20
N ASP A 93 37.71 -22.60 -28.63
CA ASP A 93 38.37 -21.55 -27.82
C ASP A 93 37.54 -21.25 -26.59
N ASN A 94 36.20 -21.16 -26.73
CA ASN A 94 35.32 -20.89 -25.59
C ASN A 94 35.34 -22.02 -24.56
N HIS A 95 35.32 -23.28 -25.02
CA HIS A 95 35.48 -24.43 -24.13
C HIS A 95 36.80 -24.34 -23.35
N ALA A 96 37.90 -24.04 -24.04
CA ALA A 96 39.22 -23.88 -23.40
C ALA A 96 39.24 -22.70 -22.42
N ALA A 97 38.53 -21.60 -22.72
CA ALA A 97 38.41 -20.45 -21.84
C ALA A 97 37.65 -20.78 -20.55
N PHE A 98 36.53 -21.51 -20.61
CA PHE A 98 35.81 -21.98 -19.42
C PHE A 98 36.64 -22.96 -18.59
N SER A 99 37.31 -23.91 -19.24
CA SER A 99 38.19 -24.86 -18.56
C SER A 99 39.37 -24.16 -17.87
N SER A 100 39.97 -23.15 -18.51
CA SER A 100 41.06 -22.36 -17.93
C SER A 100 40.60 -21.52 -16.76
N LEU A 101 39.43 -20.91 -16.86
CA LEU A 101 38.84 -20.10 -15.80
C LEU A 101 38.55 -20.94 -14.56
N LEU A 102 37.97 -22.14 -14.73
CA LEU A 102 37.65 -23.05 -13.63
C LEU A 102 38.90 -23.66 -12.95
N ALA A 103 40.07 -23.57 -13.59
CA ALA A 103 41.33 -24.04 -13.02
C ALA A 103 41.99 -23.02 -12.06
N GLU A 104 41.45 -21.80 -11.95
CA GLU A 104 41.94 -20.78 -11.03
C GLU A 104 41.48 -21.06 -9.58
N GLU A 105 42.34 -20.81 -8.58
CA GLU A 105 42.11 -21.22 -7.17
C GLU A 105 40.86 -20.60 -6.52
N ASP A 106 40.36 -19.46 -7.02
CA ASP A 106 39.20 -18.73 -6.50
C ASP A 106 37.94 -18.87 -7.37
N VAL A 107 37.96 -19.76 -8.38
CA VAL A 107 36.83 -19.96 -9.31
C VAL A 107 36.26 -21.37 -9.15
N ASP A 108 34.98 -21.47 -8.84
CA ASP A 108 34.21 -22.71 -8.86
C ASP A 108 33.00 -22.62 -9.79
N ALA A 109 32.35 -23.75 -10.06
CA ALA A 109 31.15 -23.81 -10.89
C ALA A 109 30.04 -22.88 -10.34
N THR A 110 29.92 -22.79 -9.02
CA THR A 110 29.00 -21.90 -8.31
C THR A 110 29.23 -20.43 -8.66
N LEU A 111 30.48 -19.97 -8.78
CA LEU A 111 30.85 -18.62 -9.22
C LEU A 111 30.39 -18.31 -10.63
N ILE A 112 30.62 -19.23 -11.55
CA ILE A 112 30.24 -19.02 -12.94
C ILE A 112 28.71 -18.96 -13.04
N LEU A 113 27.99 -19.88 -12.39
CA LEU A 113 26.52 -19.91 -12.36
C LEU A 113 25.92 -18.69 -11.63
N GLY A 114 26.53 -18.26 -10.54
CA GLY A 114 26.18 -17.03 -9.82
C GLY A 114 26.36 -15.80 -10.71
N LYS A 115 27.49 -15.68 -11.40
CA LYS A 115 27.76 -14.56 -12.33
C LYS A 115 26.76 -14.51 -13.48
N VAL A 116 26.50 -15.62 -14.17
CA VAL A 116 25.58 -15.59 -15.32
C VAL A 116 24.14 -15.26 -14.92
N THR A 117 23.73 -15.58 -13.68
CA THR A 117 22.43 -15.20 -13.13
C THR A 117 22.39 -13.78 -12.54
N GLY A 118 23.49 -13.03 -12.66
CA GLY A 118 23.61 -11.62 -12.26
C GLY A 118 24.08 -11.40 -10.83
N GLY A 119 24.45 -12.47 -10.11
CA GLY A 119 25.14 -12.38 -8.83
C GLY A 119 26.63 -12.10 -8.98
N GLU A 120 27.35 -12.05 -7.84
CA GLU A 120 28.82 -11.93 -7.81
C GLU A 120 29.33 -10.68 -8.56
N ASP A 121 28.56 -9.59 -8.51
CA ASP A 121 28.81 -8.33 -9.24
C ASP A 121 29.08 -8.53 -10.74
N HIS A 122 28.30 -9.41 -11.39
CA HIS A 122 28.39 -9.55 -12.84
C HIS A 122 27.92 -8.27 -13.52
N GLY A 123 28.84 -7.58 -14.18
CA GLY A 123 28.61 -6.25 -14.72
C GLY A 123 27.50 -6.15 -15.78
N GLY A 124 27.22 -7.24 -16.50
CA GLY A 124 26.08 -7.30 -17.42
C GLY A 124 24.72 -7.42 -16.75
N GLY A 125 24.66 -7.57 -15.42
CA GLY A 125 23.49 -8.06 -14.71
C GLY A 125 23.23 -9.53 -15.01
N ALA A 126 21.97 -9.95 -14.84
CA ALA A 126 21.54 -11.33 -15.12
C ALA A 126 21.43 -11.58 -16.62
N VAL A 127 22.33 -12.41 -17.15
CA VAL A 127 22.42 -12.74 -18.58
C VAL A 127 21.71 -14.06 -18.91
N VAL A 128 21.83 -15.05 -18.02
CA VAL A 128 21.22 -16.37 -18.18
C VAL A 128 20.26 -16.61 -17.01
N PRO A 129 18.93 -16.72 -17.25
CA PRO A 129 17.97 -17.00 -16.19
C PRO A 129 18.22 -18.36 -15.53
N ALA A 130 18.03 -18.41 -14.21
CA ALA A 130 18.17 -19.65 -13.45
C ALA A 130 17.16 -20.70 -13.96
N GLY A 131 17.64 -21.88 -14.36
CA GLY A 131 16.80 -22.95 -14.93
C GLY A 131 16.35 -22.74 -16.38
N SER A 132 16.91 -21.77 -17.12
CA SER A 132 16.86 -21.80 -18.59
C SER A 132 17.56 -23.05 -19.13
N ALA A 133 17.26 -23.44 -20.37
CA ALA A 133 17.95 -24.57 -21.00
C ALA A 133 19.48 -24.36 -21.00
N LEU A 134 19.92 -23.13 -21.31
CA LEU A 134 21.33 -22.75 -21.25
C LEU A 134 21.90 -22.86 -19.82
N PHE A 135 21.18 -22.39 -18.79
CA PHE A 135 21.65 -22.51 -17.41
C PHE A 135 21.85 -23.97 -17.01
N VAL A 136 20.87 -24.84 -17.29
CA VAL A 136 20.94 -26.27 -16.95
C VAL A 136 22.06 -26.96 -17.73
N SER A 137 22.23 -26.64 -19.01
CA SER A 137 23.33 -27.17 -19.82
C SER A 137 24.68 -26.63 -19.36
N LEU A 138 24.77 -25.37 -18.93
CA LEU A 138 26.00 -24.77 -18.41
C LEU A 138 26.37 -25.38 -17.05
N ASP A 139 25.42 -25.58 -16.15
CA ASP A 139 25.59 -26.24 -14.86
C ASP A 139 26.15 -27.65 -15.02
N HIS A 140 25.48 -28.48 -15.84
CA HIS A 140 25.96 -29.82 -16.15
C HIS A 140 27.33 -29.81 -16.86
N TYR A 141 27.59 -28.86 -17.76
CA TYR A 141 28.91 -28.73 -18.37
C TYR A 141 30.00 -28.40 -17.34
N LEU A 142 29.73 -27.51 -16.39
CA LEU A 142 30.68 -27.16 -15.33
C LEU A 142 30.90 -28.33 -14.35
N GLU A 143 29.87 -29.15 -14.10
CA GLU A 143 30.03 -30.43 -13.39
C GLU A 143 30.96 -31.38 -14.15
N LEU A 144 30.82 -31.51 -15.48
CA LEU A 144 31.70 -32.34 -16.30
C LEU A 144 33.16 -31.84 -16.32
N LEU A 145 33.38 -30.54 -16.10
CA LEU A 145 34.71 -29.92 -16.02
C LEU A 145 35.36 -30.01 -14.63
N GLY A 146 34.58 -30.17 -13.56
CA GLY A 146 35.08 -30.23 -12.18
C GLY A 146 35.33 -31.66 -11.70
N ASP A 147 36.29 -31.84 -10.79
CA ASP A 147 36.56 -33.13 -10.11
C ASP A 147 35.51 -33.50 -9.03
N ASN A 148 34.33 -32.87 -9.03
CA ASN A 148 33.26 -33.17 -8.08
C ASN A 148 32.40 -34.32 -8.62
N PRO A 149 32.44 -35.53 -8.01
CA PRO A 149 31.54 -36.61 -8.42
C PRO A 149 30.08 -36.20 -8.18
N PRO A 150 29.12 -36.78 -8.93
CA PRO A 150 27.71 -36.48 -8.75
C PRO A 150 27.35 -36.72 -7.29
N GLN A 151 26.76 -35.71 -6.62
CA GLN A 151 26.04 -35.96 -5.37
C GLN A 151 24.80 -36.79 -5.71
N THR A 152 24.99 -38.10 -5.84
CA THR A 152 23.91 -39.07 -5.88
C THR A 152 23.25 -39.09 -4.50
N GLY A 153 21.97 -38.68 -4.40
CA GLY A 153 21.09 -39.31 -3.42
C GLY A 153 20.03 -38.49 -2.70
N GLU A 154 19.93 -37.17 -2.85
CA GLU A 154 18.74 -36.43 -2.39
C GLU A 154 17.98 -35.92 -3.60
N GLU A 155 16.75 -36.42 -3.79
CA GLU A 155 15.82 -35.77 -4.72
C GLU A 155 15.76 -34.27 -4.36
N PRO A 156 15.78 -33.35 -5.34
CA PRO A 156 15.66 -31.93 -5.06
C PRO A 156 14.42 -31.72 -4.19
N ILE A 157 14.62 -31.25 -2.95
CA ILE A 157 13.51 -30.90 -2.06
C ILE A 157 12.63 -29.91 -2.83
N ASP A 158 11.38 -30.28 -3.09
CA ASP A 158 10.42 -29.35 -3.68
C ASP A 158 10.39 -28.10 -2.80
N PHE A 159 10.70 -26.93 -3.38
CA PHE A 159 10.70 -25.66 -2.66
C PHE A 159 9.40 -25.44 -1.89
N TRP A 160 8.29 -26.02 -2.35
CA TRP A 160 7.00 -25.90 -1.71
C TRP A 160 6.64 -27.00 -0.71
N GLU A 161 7.51 -27.98 -0.47
CA GLU A 161 7.26 -29.08 0.47
C GLU A 161 6.99 -28.53 1.88
N GLY A 162 6.02 -29.10 2.58
CA GLY A 162 5.60 -28.64 3.91
C GLY A 162 4.68 -27.42 3.93
N THR A 163 4.45 -26.77 2.77
CA THR A 163 3.55 -25.62 2.64
C THR A 163 2.23 -26.00 1.95
N ALA A 164 1.17 -25.21 2.19
CA ALA A 164 -0.14 -25.37 1.57
C ALA A 164 -0.66 -24.05 0.98
N PRO A 165 -1.38 -24.11 -0.16
CA PRO A 165 -2.08 -22.94 -0.67
C PRO A 165 -3.23 -22.54 0.24
N GLU A 166 -3.49 -21.24 0.31
CA GLU A 166 -4.68 -20.65 0.89
C GLU A 166 -5.93 -21.11 0.15
N SER A 167 -7.07 -21.04 0.86
CA SER A 167 -8.36 -21.27 0.21
C SER A 167 -8.61 -20.22 -0.88
N ARG A 168 -9.31 -20.60 -1.95
CA ARG A 168 -9.71 -19.68 -3.04
C ARG A 168 -10.48 -18.47 -2.53
N GLU A 169 -11.24 -18.64 -1.46
CA GLU A 169 -11.92 -17.53 -0.81
C GLU A 169 -10.94 -16.52 -0.19
N ASN A 170 -9.93 -16.99 0.54
CA ASN A 170 -8.94 -16.11 1.14
C ASN A 170 -8.17 -15.37 0.05
N THR A 171 -7.72 -16.07 -0.99
CA THR A 171 -7.05 -15.45 -2.14
C THR A 171 -7.92 -14.37 -2.78
N LEU A 172 -9.21 -14.63 -3.05
CA LEU A 172 -10.09 -13.63 -3.63
C LEU A 172 -10.28 -12.42 -2.69
N ARG A 173 -10.44 -12.64 -1.39
CA ARG A 173 -10.62 -11.55 -0.41
C ARG A 173 -9.41 -10.62 -0.37
N ARG A 174 -8.20 -11.19 -0.32
CA ARG A 174 -6.94 -10.45 -0.35
C ARG A 174 -6.77 -9.69 -1.67
N ALA A 175 -7.03 -10.36 -2.80
CA ALA A 175 -6.98 -9.72 -4.12
C ALA A 175 -8.01 -8.59 -4.29
N THR A 176 -9.24 -8.75 -3.76
CA THR A 176 -10.27 -7.69 -3.79
C THR A 176 -9.82 -6.47 -3.01
N LEU A 177 -9.27 -6.67 -1.82
CA LEU A 177 -8.76 -5.56 -1.03
C LEU A 177 -7.58 -4.86 -1.71
N LEU A 178 -6.62 -5.62 -2.24
CA LEU A 178 -5.43 -5.10 -2.90
C LEU A 178 -5.77 -4.32 -4.18
N LEU A 179 -6.54 -4.94 -5.08
CA LEU A 179 -6.80 -4.41 -6.42
C LEU A 179 -7.92 -3.37 -6.44
N SER A 180 -8.98 -3.53 -5.63
CA SER A 180 -10.14 -2.63 -5.70
C SER A 180 -10.36 -1.83 -4.41
N GLY A 181 -9.67 -2.15 -3.32
CA GLY A 181 -9.93 -1.51 -2.03
C GLY A 181 -11.35 -1.79 -1.52
N GLU A 182 -11.94 -2.94 -1.86
CA GLU A 182 -13.29 -3.34 -1.44
C GLU A 182 -13.31 -4.66 -0.66
N VAL A 183 -14.47 -5.00 -0.09
CA VAL A 183 -14.72 -6.33 0.49
C VAL A 183 -15.35 -7.26 -0.55
N ALA A 184 -14.80 -8.47 -0.70
CA ALA A 184 -15.30 -9.45 -1.66
C ALA A 184 -16.80 -9.79 -1.44
N LYS A 185 -17.59 -9.65 -2.50
CA LYS A 185 -19.04 -9.91 -2.51
C LYS A 185 -19.31 -11.41 -2.40
N HIS A 186 -20.38 -11.79 -1.69
CA HIS A 186 -20.72 -13.20 -1.47
C HIS A 186 -20.87 -14.03 -2.76
N PRO A 187 -21.56 -13.55 -3.82
CA PRO A 187 -21.67 -14.30 -5.07
C PRO A 187 -20.32 -14.54 -5.76
N ALA A 188 -19.40 -13.57 -5.72
CA ALA A 188 -18.06 -13.70 -6.27
C ALA A 188 -17.26 -14.78 -5.54
N ILE A 189 -17.36 -14.81 -4.20
CA ILE A 189 -16.75 -15.86 -3.37
C ILE A 189 -17.27 -17.26 -3.74
N GLN A 190 -18.58 -17.40 -3.97
CA GLN A 190 -19.15 -18.71 -4.34
C GLN A 190 -18.67 -19.18 -5.72
N ARG A 191 -18.53 -18.27 -6.69
CA ARG A 191 -17.98 -18.61 -8.01
C ARG A 191 -16.50 -18.96 -7.94
N ALA A 192 -15.69 -18.18 -7.23
CA ALA A 192 -14.27 -18.48 -7.07
C ALA A 192 -13.99 -19.84 -6.42
N LYS A 193 -14.89 -20.34 -5.56
CA LYS A 193 -14.76 -21.68 -4.96
C LYS A 193 -14.87 -22.83 -5.96
N GLN A 194 -15.42 -22.60 -7.16
CA GLN A 194 -15.64 -23.63 -8.17
C GLN A 194 -14.35 -24.14 -8.83
N GLY A 195 -13.25 -23.37 -8.77
CA GLY A 195 -11.95 -23.80 -9.30
C GLY A 195 -10.99 -22.65 -9.56
N ASP A 196 -9.73 -22.96 -9.89
CA ASP A 196 -8.69 -21.96 -10.11
C ASP A 196 -8.97 -21.08 -11.35
N ALA A 197 -9.61 -21.63 -12.38
CA ALA A 197 -10.06 -20.85 -13.54
C ALA A 197 -11.14 -19.82 -13.17
N ALA A 198 -12.12 -20.21 -12.34
CA ALA A 198 -13.16 -19.31 -11.85
C ALA A 198 -12.58 -18.23 -10.92
N LEU A 199 -11.66 -18.60 -10.01
CA LEU A 199 -10.92 -17.64 -9.18
C LEU A 199 -10.17 -16.62 -10.03
N ARG A 200 -9.43 -17.07 -11.06
CA ARG A 200 -8.71 -16.18 -11.98
C ARG A 200 -9.67 -15.21 -12.69
N GLY A 201 -10.84 -15.70 -13.13
CA GLY A 201 -11.88 -14.85 -13.74
C GLY A 201 -12.40 -13.77 -12.79
N GLU A 202 -12.66 -14.12 -11.53
CA GLU A 202 -13.06 -13.13 -10.52
C GLU A 202 -11.95 -12.11 -10.25
N ILE A 203 -10.67 -12.53 -10.18
CA ILE A 203 -9.53 -11.62 -10.00
C ILE A 203 -9.43 -10.60 -11.13
N LEU A 204 -9.56 -11.03 -12.39
CA LEU A 204 -9.58 -10.12 -13.55
C LEU A 204 -10.75 -9.12 -13.46
N SER A 205 -11.91 -9.56 -12.97
CA SER A 205 -13.10 -8.68 -12.84
C SER A 205 -12.95 -7.55 -11.81
N LEU A 206 -11.93 -7.62 -10.95
CA LEU A 206 -11.57 -6.59 -9.98
C LEU A 206 -10.80 -5.42 -10.62
N MET A 207 -10.16 -5.65 -11.78
CA MET A 207 -9.21 -4.72 -12.39
C MET A 207 -9.92 -3.63 -13.21
N ARG A 208 -10.80 -2.88 -12.54
CA ARG A 208 -11.63 -1.81 -13.10
C ARG A 208 -12.05 -0.81 -12.01
N GLY A 209 -12.50 0.36 -12.43
CA GLY A 209 -12.95 1.44 -11.54
C GLY A 209 -11.82 2.10 -10.75
N GLU A 210 -12.20 3.04 -9.88
CA GLU A 210 -11.28 3.92 -9.14
C GLU A 210 -10.34 3.17 -8.19
N GLY A 211 -10.80 2.07 -7.58
CA GLY A 211 -9.96 1.26 -6.70
C GLY A 211 -8.73 0.69 -7.41
N PHE A 212 -8.94 0.15 -8.62
CA PHE A 212 -7.86 -0.40 -9.44
C PHE A 212 -6.99 0.68 -10.07
N LYS A 213 -7.58 1.80 -10.51
CA LYS A 213 -6.81 2.99 -10.90
C LYS A 213 -5.88 3.43 -9.76
N GLY A 214 -6.38 3.48 -8.52
CA GLY A 214 -5.59 3.82 -7.34
C GLY A 214 -4.45 2.83 -7.06
N PHE A 215 -4.67 1.53 -7.27
CA PHE A 215 -3.61 0.51 -7.20
C PHE A 215 -2.50 0.79 -8.22
N LEU A 216 -2.86 1.07 -9.48
CA LEU A 216 -1.90 1.35 -10.55
C LEU A 216 -1.07 2.61 -10.28
N VAL A 217 -1.75 3.72 -9.95
CA VAL A 217 -1.11 5.02 -9.69
C VAL A 217 -0.17 4.91 -8.48
N THR A 218 -0.62 4.28 -7.39
CA THR A 218 0.21 4.11 -6.18
C THR A 218 1.41 3.20 -6.46
N GLY A 219 1.17 2.06 -7.13
CA GLY A 219 2.22 1.10 -7.44
C GLY A 219 3.28 1.64 -8.39
N ALA A 220 2.88 2.37 -9.43
CA ALA A 220 3.81 3.04 -10.33
C ALA A 220 4.58 4.17 -9.63
N ASN A 221 3.93 4.95 -8.76
CA ASN A 221 4.59 6.01 -8.02
C ASN A 221 5.64 5.48 -7.03
N ASP A 222 5.43 4.31 -6.43
CA ASP A 222 6.44 3.68 -5.57
C ASP A 222 7.76 3.40 -6.30
N ARG A 223 7.73 3.29 -7.64
CA ARG A 223 8.90 3.06 -8.49
C ARG A 223 9.42 4.35 -9.10
N LEU A 224 8.53 5.15 -9.68
CA LEU A 224 8.89 6.34 -10.44
C LEU A 224 9.09 7.59 -9.57
N LEU A 225 8.48 7.61 -8.38
CA LEU A 225 8.61 8.68 -7.39
C LEU A 225 8.18 10.06 -7.91
N ILE A 226 7.23 10.06 -8.85
CA ILE A 226 6.69 11.25 -9.51
C ILE A 226 6.01 12.20 -8.52
N SER A 227 5.40 11.67 -7.46
CA SER A 227 4.79 12.49 -6.41
C SER A 227 5.78 13.44 -5.74
N GLY A 228 7.09 13.22 -5.85
CA GLY A 228 8.08 14.17 -5.34
C GLY A 228 7.98 15.57 -5.96
N LEU A 229 7.50 15.66 -7.21
CA LEU A 229 7.24 16.93 -7.91
C LEU A 229 6.09 17.72 -7.26
N ASP A 230 5.12 17.04 -6.67
CA ASP A 230 4.03 17.66 -5.89
C ASP A 230 4.47 17.98 -4.43
N ASN A 231 5.64 17.49 -4.00
CA ASN A 231 6.09 17.52 -2.59
C ASN A 231 7.47 18.16 -2.39
N GLY A 232 7.80 19.16 -3.21
CA GLY A 232 8.95 20.06 -2.97
C GLY A 232 10.17 19.87 -3.88
N ILE A 233 10.11 18.95 -4.87
CA ILE A 233 11.06 18.99 -5.98
C ILE A 233 10.58 20.07 -6.94
N ASP A 234 11.36 21.14 -7.04
CA ASP A 234 11.11 22.17 -8.02
C ASP A 234 11.38 21.64 -9.42
N PHE A 235 10.40 21.82 -10.31
CA PHE A 235 10.57 21.63 -11.73
C PHE A 235 9.92 22.81 -12.45
N ASN A 236 10.79 23.71 -12.91
CA ASN A 236 10.44 25.02 -13.42
C ASN A 236 9.86 24.92 -14.84
N ILE A 237 8.53 24.80 -14.95
CA ILE A 237 7.82 24.61 -16.23
C ILE A 237 7.79 25.88 -17.12
N SER A 238 8.47 26.98 -16.75
CA SER A 238 8.56 28.24 -17.55
C SER A 238 7.24 28.65 -18.21
N THR A 239 6.16 28.67 -17.41
CA THR A 239 4.78 28.80 -17.91
C THR A 239 4.57 30.01 -18.82
N PHE A 240 5.01 31.19 -18.38
CA PHE A 240 4.84 32.45 -19.12
C PHE A 240 5.67 32.53 -20.40
N ASP A 241 6.78 31.79 -20.45
CA ASP A 241 7.70 31.83 -21.58
C ASP A 241 7.36 30.77 -22.64
N ARG A 242 6.65 29.69 -22.25
CA ARG A 242 6.45 28.51 -23.11
C ARG A 242 5.00 28.22 -23.47
N TYR A 243 4.00 28.74 -22.73
CA TYR A 243 2.59 28.40 -22.94
C TYR A 243 1.69 29.65 -23.01
N PRO A 244 1.66 30.38 -24.15
CA PRO A 244 0.99 31.68 -24.27
C PRO A 244 -0.50 31.67 -23.89
N ASN A 245 -1.28 30.68 -24.35
CA ASN A 245 -2.72 30.62 -24.08
C ASN A 245 -3.02 30.46 -22.59
N PHE A 246 -2.17 29.73 -21.87
CA PHE A 246 -2.33 29.56 -20.44
C PHE A 246 -1.79 30.76 -19.67
N ALA A 247 -0.70 31.38 -20.14
CA ALA A 247 -0.21 32.65 -19.61
C ALA A 247 -1.28 33.75 -19.70
N GLU A 248 -1.97 33.87 -20.83
CA GLU A 248 -3.08 34.81 -21.04
C GLU A 248 -4.19 34.59 -19.99
N LEU A 249 -4.63 33.34 -19.80
CA LEU A 249 -5.60 33.00 -18.75
C LEU A 249 -5.10 33.44 -17.36
N LEU A 250 -3.87 33.08 -17.00
CA LEU A 250 -3.30 33.41 -15.68
C LEU A 250 -3.26 34.93 -15.42
N MET A 251 -3.09 35.74 -16.48
CA MET A 251 -3.12 37.20 -16.38
C MET A 251 -4.51 37.76 -16.15
N THR A 252 -5.58 37.08 -16.60
CA THR A 252 -6.97 37.45 -16.29
C THR A 252 -7.38 37.18 -14.84
N LEU A 253 -6.68 36.26 -14.16
CA LEU A 253 -7.00 35.86 -12.80
C LEU A 253 -6.40 36.85 -11.77
N PRO A 254 -7.11 37.13 -10.65
CA PRO A 254 -6.59 37.98 -9.60
C PRO A 254 -5.45 37.28 -8.85
N SER A 255 -4.51 38.06 -8.30
CA SER A 255 -3.39 37.52 -7.53
C SER A 255 -3.82 36.95 -6.18
N GLU A 256 -4.86 37.52 -5.57
CA GLU A 256 -5.41 37.14 -4.29
C GLU A 256 -6.94 37.14 -4.36
N ARG A 257 -7.58 36.49 -3.39
CA ARG A 257 -9.04 36.55 -3.25
C ARG A 257 -9.48 37.98 -2.89
N PRO A 258 -10.53 38.53 -3.52
CA PRO A 258 -11.12 39.81 -3.11
C PRO A 258 -11.66 39.81 -1.67
N ASP A 259 -11.52 40.93 -0.95
CA ASP A 259 -11.95 41.09 0.45
C ASP A 259 -13.45 40.78 0.67
N GLU A 260 -14.30 41.08 -0.31
CA GLU A 260 -15.75 40.79 -0.25
C GLU A 260 -16.06 39.28 -0.15
N TYR A 261 -15.10 38.43 -0.51
CA TYR A 261 -15.19 36.98 -0.43
C TYR A 261 -14.39 36.38 0.74
N GLU A 262 -13.81 37.20 1.63
CA GLU A 262 -12.98 36.73 2.75
C GLU A 262 -13.75 35.79 3.70
N GLU A 263 -15.05 36.06 3.92
CA GLU A 263 -15.92 35.23 4.76
C GLU A 263 -16.16 33.82 4.16
N TYR A 264 -16.03 33.66 2.85
CA TYR A 264 -16.16 32.38 2.13
C TYR A 264 -14.85 31.59 2.11
N HIS A 265 -14.10 31.63 3.19
CA HIS A 265 -12.91 30.80 3.39
C HIS A 265 -13.18 29.34 3.04
N GLU A 266 -14.40 28.85 3.32
CA GLU A 266 -15.01 27.54 3.04
C GLU A 266 -15.13 27.11 1.55
N ARG A 267 -14.82 27.99 0.58
CA ARG A 267 -14.83 27.65 -0.86
C ARG A 267 -13.48 27.97 -1.53
N PRO A 268 -12.96 27.12 -2.44
CA PRO A 268 -11.77 27.45 -3.23
C PRO A 268 -12.06 28.60 -4.19
N PHE A 269 -11.14 29.56 -4.29
CA PHE A 269 -11.23 30.69 -5.21
C PHE A 269 -10.07 30.61 -6.20
N LEU A 270 -10.32 30.78 -7.49
CA LEU A 270 -9.32 30.59 -8.54
C LEU A 270 -8.46 31.85 -8.69
N THR A 271 -7.35 31.91 -7.95
CA THR A 271 -6.32 32.93 -8.15
C THR A 271 -5.34 32.55 -9.26
N ARG A 272 -4.50 33.49 -9.68
CA ARG A 272 -3.35 33.21 -10.55
C ARG A 272 -2.48 32.09 -9.99
N GLY A 273 -2.19 32.12 -8.69
CA GLY A 273 -1.41 31.08 -8.01
C GLY A 273 -2.10 29.72 -7.97
N ASP A 274 -3.42 29.69 -7.79
CA ASP A 274 -4.22 28.46 -7.88
C ASP A 274 -4.16 27.85 -9.28
N GLY A 275 -4.31 28.67 -10.33
CA GLY A 275 -4.23 28.24 -11.72
C GLY A 275 -2.87 27.62 -12.03
N GLU A 276 -1.78 28.32 -11.70
CA GLU A 276 -0.42 27.82 -11.92
C GLU A 276 -0.17 26.51 -11.13
N TRP A 277 -0.59 26.46 -9.87
CA TRP A 277 -0.43 25.26 -9.04
C TRP A 277 -1.22 24.07 -9.60
N MET A 278 -2.45 24.28 -10.07
CA MET A 278 -3.27 23.25 -10.72
C MET A 278 -2.64 22.73 -12.01
N PHE A 279 -2.06 23.60 -12.84
CA PHE A 279 -1.37 23.21 -14.05
C PHE A 279 -0.11 22.38 -13.73
N ARG A 280 0.75 22.85 -12.81
CA ARG A 280 1.95 22.10 -12.40
C ARG A 280 1.60 20.71 -11.88
N ARG A 281 0.53 20.59 -11.09
CA ARG A 281 0.03 19.30 -10.59
C ARG A 281 -0.53 18.41 -11.70
N ALA A 282 -1.15 18.99 -12.73
CA ALA A 282 -1.60 18.24 -13.90
C ALA A 282 -0.41 17.60 -14.62
N VAL A 283 0.60 18.41 -14.92
CA VAL A 283 1.82 17.97 -15.58
C VAL A 283 2.52 16.90 -14.75
N ALA A 284 2.70 17.14 -13.44
CA ALA A 284 3.27 16.18 -12.50
C ALA A 284 2.64 14.79 -12.63
N ARG A 285 1.32 14.69 -12.85
CA ARG A 285 0.59 13.42 -12.85
C ARG A 285 0.55 12.68 -14.17
N GLU A 286 0.94 13.32 -15.27
CA GLU A 286 0.97 12.71 -16.62
C GLU A 286 1.49 11.28 -16.64
N PRO A 287 2.65 10.94 -16.03
CA PRO A 287 3.22 9.61 -16.16
C PRO A 287 2.34 8.54 -15.50
N LEU A 288 1.80 8.84 -14.33
CA LEU A 288 1.00 7.91 -13.56
C LEU A 288 -0.38 7.71 -14.19
N GLU A 289 -0.96 8.79 -14.72
CA GLU A 289 -2.24 8.75 -15.44
C GLU A 289 -2.11 8.06 -16.80
N LEU A 290 -0.95 8.14 -17.49
CA LEU A 290 -0.70 7.41 -18.73
C LEU A 290 -0.65 5.90 -18.49
N ILE A 291 0.10 5.45 -17.47
CA ILE A 291 0.12 4.04 -17.06
C ILE A 291 -1.30 3.56 -16.73
N ALA A 292 -2.04 4.35 -15.95
CA ALA A 292 -3.41 4.03 -15.61
C ALA A 292 -4.29 3.96 -16.87
N HIS A 293 -4.18 4.90 -17.80
CA HIS A 293 -4.96 4.93 -19.04
C HIS A 293 -4.72 3.69 -19.90
N VAL A 294 -3.45 3.36 -20.17
CA VAL A 294 -3.07 2.19 -20.98
C VAL A 294 -3.69 0.92 -20.41
N VAL A 295 -3.51 0.69 -19.11
CA VAL A 295 -3.95 -0.54 -18.46
C VAL A 295 -5.48 -0.58 -18.32
N MET A 296 -6.11 0.52 -17.92
CA MET A 296 -7.56 0.57 -17.72
C MET A 296 -8.33 0.31 -19.01
N ASN A 297 -7.76 0.69 -20.16
CA ASN A 297 -8.36 0.51 -21.49
C ASN A 297 -7.88 -0.77 -22.22
N ASP A 298 -7.27 -1.72 -21.52
CA ASP A 298 -6.83 -3.02 -22.07
C ASP A 298 -5.86 -2.89 -23.27
N ARG A 299 -5.05 -1.82 -23.26
CA ARG A 299 -4.02 -1.58 -24.28
C ARG A 299 -2.74 -2.35 -23.96
N PRO A 300 -1.91 -2.70 -24.97
CA PRO A 300 -0.60 -3.30 -24.73
C PRO A 300 0.26 -2.41 -23.85
N TYR A 301 0.86 -2.96 -22.79
CA TYR A 301 1.66 -2.18 -21.85
C TYR A 301 2.90 -1.54 -22.49
N THR A 302 3.34 -1.99 -23.67
CA THR A 302 4.38 -1.31 -24.45
C THR A 302 4.01 0.14 -24.77
N GLU A 303 2.72 0.46 -24.85
CA GLU A 303 2.20 1.80 -25.11
C GLU A 303 2.61 2.81 -24.02
N VAL A 304 2.99 2.38 -22.81
CA VAL A 304 3.52 3.32 -21.80
C VAL A 304 4.80 4.01 -22.28
N LEU A 305 5.55 3.42 -23.21
CA LEU A 305 6.74 4.05 -23.82
C LEU A 305 6.48 4.53 -25.24
N THR A 306 5.60 3.86 -25.98
CA THR A 306 5.39 4.17 -27.42
C THR A 306 4.19 5.06 -27.69
N ALA A 307 3.46 5.51 -26.67
CA ALA A 307 2.36 6.46 -26.85
C ALA A 307 2.87 7.74 -27.50
N ASP A 308 2.19 8.16 -28.56
CA ASP A 308 2.38 9.43 -29.24
C ASP A 308 1.54 10.56 -28.62
N TYR A 309 1.07 10.36 -27.39
CA TYR A 309 0.24 11.28 -26.61
C TYR A 309 0.63 11.25 -25.12
N THR A 310 0.22 12.29 -24.39
CA THR A 310 0.29 12.37 -22.92
C THR A 310 -1.12 12.45 -22.32
N MET A 311 -1.23 12.54 -21.00
CA MET A 311 -2.50 12.64 -20.29
C MET A 311 -2.73 14.05 -19.76
N VAL A 312 -3.73 14.75 -20.30
CA VAL A 312 -4.06 16.13 -19.91
C VAL A 312 -5.33 16.18 -19.05
N ASN A 313 -5.37 17.11 -18.11
CA ASN A 313 -6.59 17.59 -17.46
C ASN A 313 -7.03 18.93 -18.07
N ALA A 314 -8.09 19.55 -17.57
CA ALA A 314 -8.62 20.79 -18.14
C ALA A 314 -7.60 21.96 -18.23
N PHE A 315 -6.68 22.10 -17.27
CA PHE A 315 -5.66 23.17 -17.31
C PHE A 315 -4.53 22.87 -18.30
N SER A 316 -4.00 21.64 -18.26
CA SER A 316 -2.97 21.22 -19.21
C SER A 316 -3.52 21.13 -20.63
N ASP A 317 -4.80 20.82 -20.82
CA ASP A 317 -5.46 20.83 -22.14
C ASP A 317 -5.41 22.21 -22.80
N LEU A 318 -5.67 23.28 -22.03
CA LEU A 318 -5.55 24.66 -22.51
C LEU A 318 -4.09 25.01 -22.81
N ALA A 319 -3.19 24.74 -21.86
CA ALA A 319 -1.77 25.05 -22.01
C ALA A 319 -1.14 24.36 -23.22
N TYR A 320 -1.45 23.08 -23.39
CA TYR A 320 -0.89 22.23 -24.44
C TYR A 320 -1.64 22.33 -25.77
N ARG A 321 -2.71 23.14 -25.84
CA ARG A 321 -3.59 23.24 -27.01
C ARG A 321 -4.08 21.87 -27.50
N SER A 322 -4.26 20.96 -26.56
CA SER A 322 -4.45 19.54 -26.81
C SER A 322 -5.79 19.20 -27.47
N SER A 323 -6.79 20.08 -27.34
CA SER A 323 -8.14 19.92 -27.91
C SER A 323 -8.82 18.61 -27.48
N SER A 324 -8.58 18.16 -26.25
CA SER A 324 -9.10 16.91 -25.65
C SER A 324 -10.57 17.00 -25.20
N GLY A 325 -11.26 18.07 -25.61
CA GLY A 325 -12.69 18.29 -25.37
C GLY A 325 -13.04 18.66 -23.93
N PHE A 326 -12.12 19.29 -23.19
CA PHE A 326 -12.46 19.93 -21.92
C PHE A 326 -13.11 21.29 -22.16
N GLU A 327 -13.99 21.69 -21.26
CA GLU A 327 -14.44 23.08 -21.15
C GLU A 327 -13.35 23.88 -20.43
N HIS A 328 -13.11 25.12 -20.87
CA HIS A 328 -12.14 26.04 -20.25
C HIS A 328 -12.83 27.10 -19.38
N GLU A 329 -14.03 26.80 -18.90
CA GLU A 329 -14.72 27.54 -17.84
C GLU A 329 -14.30 26.96 -16.48
N PHE A 330 -13.28 27.56 -15.89
CA PHE A 330 -12.61 26.98 -14.71
C PHE A 330 -13.27 27.34 -13.37
N ALA A 331 -14.00 28.45 -13.30
CA ALA A 331 -14.64 28.98 -12.10
C ALA A 331 -16.06 29.50 -12.43
N ASP A 332 -16.89 29.69 -11.40
CA ASP A 332 -18.17 30.40 -11.54
C ASP A 332 -17.97 31.92 -11.73
N ASP A 333 -19.07 32.65 -11.98
CA ASP A 333 -19.05 34.10 -12.20
C ASP A 333 -18.44 34.89 -11.02
N ASP A 334 -18.43 34.29 -9.82
CA ASP A 334 -17.85 34.85 -8.59
C ASP A 334 -16.39 34.41 -8.37
N GLY A 335 -15.79 33.63 -9.29
CA GLY A 335 -14.40 33.16 -9.21
C GLY A 335 -14.17 31.94 -8.32
N PHE A 336 -15.20 31.29 -7.79
CA PHE A 336 -15.08 30.05 -7.03
C PHE A 336 -15.05 28.84 -7.95
N TYR A 337 -14.29 27.81 -7.57
CA TYR A 337 -14.14 26.61 -8.39
C TYR A 337 -14.15 25.31 -7.58
N ASP A 338 -14.49 24.21 -8.27
CA ASP A 338 -14.53 22.87 -7.71
C ASP A 338 -13.30 22.06 -8.14
N ARG A 339 -12.34 21.89 -7.23
CA ARG A 339 -11.07 21.20 -7.51
C ARG A 339 -11.28 19.72 -7.90
N ARG A 340 -12.40 19.10 -7.52
CA ARG A 340 -12.68 17.68 -7.81
C ARG A 340 -12.69 17.39 -9.32
N ARG A 341 -13.12 18.35 -10.14
CA ARG A 341 -13.19 18.21 -11.61
C ARG A 341 -11.81 18.06 -12.26
N PHE A 342 -10.76 18.54 -11.60
CA PHE A 342 -9.40 18.60 -12.15
C PHE A 342 -8.57 17.33 -11.90
N GLY A 343 -9.19 16.32 -11.27
CA GLY A 343 -8.65 14.96 -11.18
C GLY A 343 -8.96 14.09 -12.41
N ILE A 344 -9.67 14.64 -13.41
CA ILE A 344 -10.04 13.94 -14.63
C ILE A 344 -8.97 14.17 -15.68
N PHE A 345 -8.46 13.07 -16.25
CA PHE A 345 -7.43 13.08 -17.29
C PHE A 345 -7.93 12.41 -18.57
N ARG A 346 -7.50 12.92 -19.73
CA ARG A 346 -7.78 12.39 -21.07
C ARG A 346 -6.50 12.35 -21.91
N PRO A 347 -6.38 11.42 -22.88
CA PRO A 347 -5.30 11.45 -23.86
C PRO A 347 -5.27 12.77 -24.61
N GLY A 348 -4.09 13.31 -24.86
CA GLY A 348 -3.88 14.61 -25.47
C GLY A 348 -2.47 14.84 -26.01
N TYR A 349 -2.28 15.91 -26.78
CA TYR A 349 -1.00 16.28 -27.39
C TYR A 349 -0.47 17.59 -26.78
N ASN A 350 0.82 17.85 -26.95
CA ASN A 350 1.44 19.12 -26.54
C ASN A 350 1.86 19.86 -27.79
N ASP A 351 0.92 20.66 -28.29
CA ASP A 351 1.04 21.55 -29.45
C ASP A 351 0.99 23.03 -28.99
N GLY A 352 1.18 23.25 -27.69
CA GLY A 352 1.09 24.56 -27.03
C GLY A 352 2.44 25.16 -26.66
N HIS A 353 3.51 24.37 -26.77
CA HIS A 353 4.88 24.81 -26.49
C HIS A 353 5.39 25.76 -27.58
N ILE A 354 6.15 26.80 -27.20
CA ILE A 354 6.78 27.73 -28.15
C ILE A 354 8.32 27.80 -27.99
N PRO A 355 9.06 28.09 -29.07
CA PRO A 355 10.51 28.28 -29.02
C PRO A 355 10.90 29.66 -28.45
N HIS A 356 12.14 29.76 -27.96
CA HIS A 356 12.80 31.06 -27.75
C HIS A 356 13.64 31.38 -28.98
N ASP A 357 13.07 32.04 -29.98
CA ASP A 357 13.74 32.41 -31.22
C ASP A 357 13.85 33.94 -31.41
N ASP A 358 14.34 34.37 -32.58
CA ASP A 358 14.51 35.79 -32.90
C ASP A 358 13.17 36.57 -32.95
N GLU A 359 12.03 35.88 -33.03
CA GLU A 359 10.69 36.49 -33.04
C GLU A 359 10.04 36.46 -31.66
N PHE A 360 10.65 35.79 -30.67
CA PHE A 360 10.14 35.68 -29.31
C PHE A 360 10.27 37.01 -28.55
N GLU A 361 9.13 37.62 -28.23
CA GLU A 361 9.02 38.82 -27.39
C GLU A 361 7.95 38.62 -26.30
N ILE A 362 8.38 38.76 -25.04
CA ILE A 362 7.52 38.66 -23.86
C ILE A 362 7.08 40.03 -23.36
N ASN A 363 5.84 40.15 -22.90
CA ASN A 363 5.43 41.26 -22.04
C ASN A 363 4.83 40.74 -20.76
N GLU A 364 5.47 41.08 -19.65
CA GLU A 364 5.06 40.70 -18.31
C GLU A 364 3.64 41.17 -17.93
N GLU A 365 3.09 42.20 -18.58
CA GLU A 365 1.71 42.69 -18.36
C GLU A 365 0.64 41.94 -19.19
N GLU A 366 1.02 41.30 -20.30
CA GLU A 366 0.09 40.61 -21.22
C GLU A 366 0.40 39.12 -21.45
N GLY A 367 1.50 38.60 -20.90
CA GLY A 367 1.97 37.23 -21.12
C GLY A 367 3.02 37.16 -22.23
N THR A 368 2.61 37.05 -23.50
CA THR A 368 3.50 36.96 -24.68
C THR A 368 2.88 37.72 -25.85
N TYR A 369 3.69 38.46 -26.63
CA TYR A 369 3.18 39.21 -27.79
C TYR A 369 3.51 38.59 -29.14
N HIS A 370 4.74 38.12 -29.32
CA HIS A 370 5.25 37.64 -30.59
C HIS A 370 6.12 36.39 -30.40
N PHE A 371 5.96 35.44 -31.31
CA PHE A 371 6.74 34.21 -31.47
C PHE A 371 6.48 33.67 -32.88
N SER A 372 7.37 32.83 -33.41
CA SER A 372 7.27 32.36 -34.80
C SER A 372 6.09 31.39 -35.04
N ASP A 373 6.06 30.26 -34.31
CA ASP A 373 5.01 29.24 -34.37
C ASP A 373 5.06 28.35 -33.11
N TYR A 374 4.04 27.50 -32.94
CA TYR A 374 4.02 26.46 -31.93
C TYR A 374 4.88 25.25 -32.36
N GLN A 375 5.60 24.67 -31.39
CA GLN A 375 6.32 23.42 -31.56
C GLN A 375 5.44 22.22 -31.20
N GLN A 376 5.47 21.19 -32.05
CA GLN A 376 4.90 19.89 -31.73
C GLN A 376 5.86 19.09 -30.86
N TRP A 377 5.44 18.77 -29.64
CA TRP A 377 6.24 17.97 -28.72
C TRP A 377 6.31 16.51 -29.19
N PRO A 378 7.52 15.92 -29.37
CA PRO A 378 7.63 14.53 -29.80
C PRO A 378 7.34 13.58 -28.63
N HIS A 379 6.10 13.09 -28.58
CA HIS A 379 5.68 12.15 -27.53
C HIS A 379 6.29 10.77 -27.72
N ALA A 380 6.92 10.26 -26.66
CA ALA A 380 7.51 8.94 -26.48
C ALA A 380 7.06 8.37 -25.12
N GLY A 381 5.73 8.35 -24.92
CA GLY A 381 5.06 7.93 -23.70
C GLY A 381 5.64 8.59 -22.45
N LEU A 382 6.00 7.78 -21.45
CA LEU A 382 6.58 8.26 -20.20
C LEU A 382 7.85 9.09 -20.41
N LEU A 383 8.71 8.71 -21.35
CA LEU A 383 10.07 9.25 -21.49
C LEU A 383 10.07 10.72 -21.92
N SER A 384 9.04 11.16 -22.64
CA SER A 384 8.89 12.53 -23.12
C SER A 384 8.01 13.41 -22.25
N THR A 385 7.42 12.88 -21.17
CA THR A 385 6.61 13.71 -20.26
C THR A 385 7.52 14.71 -19.54
N GLN A 386 7.06 15.94 -19.36
CA GLN A 386 7.82 16.97 -18.64
C GLN A 386 8.18 16.50 -17.22
N SER A 387 7.29 15.74 -16.60
CA SER A 387 7.48 15.16 -15.26
C SER A 387 8.58 14.11 -15.19
N TRP A 388 8.69 13.22 -16.19
CA TRP A 388 9.80 12.28 -16.25
C TRP A 388 11.13 13.00 -16.42
N LEU A 389 11.18 13.95 -17.36
CA LEU A 389 12.38 14.70 -17.70
C LEU A 389 12.88 15.56 -16.54
N ALA A 390 11.97 16.10 -15.74
CA ALA A 390 12.29 16.88 -14.55
C ALA A 390 12.62 16.01 -13.32
N ARG A 391 11.90 14.90 -13.12
CA ARG A 391 12.15 13.98 -12.00
C ARG A 391 13.57 13.42 -12.02
N TYR A 392 14.07 13.13 -13.22
CA TYR A 392 15.40 12.60 -13.44
C TYR A 392 16.28 13.69 -14.08
N PRO A 393 17.01 14.47 -13.26
CA PRO A 393 17.60 15.72 -13.70
C PRO A 393 18.75 15.51 -14.71
N SER A 394 18.99 16.53 -15.52
CA SER A 394 20.16 16.65 -16.38
C SER A 394 20.93 17.92 -16.02
N THR A 395 22.24 17.90 -16.25
CA THR A 395 23.11 19.08 -16.15
C THR A 395 24.06 19.08 -17.35
N ASP A 396 24.62 20.23 -17.70
CA ASP A 396 25.68 20.34 -18.73
C ASP A 396 26.81 19.31 -18.58
N THR A 397 27.25 19.02 -17.36
CA THR A 397 28.33 18.06 -17.07
C THR A 397 27.86 16.61 -16.95
N ASN A 398 26.55 16.37 -16.80
CA ASN A 398 25.94 15.05 -16.63
C ASN A 398 24.76 14.87 -17.59
N ARG A 399 24.94 15.31 -18.84
CA ARG A 399 23.86 15.47 -19.80
C ARG A 399 23.06 14.19 -19.99
N ASN A 400 21.77 14.22 -19.64
CA ASN A 400 20.80 13.12 -19.76
C ASN A 400 21.17 11.75 -19.15
N ARG A 401 22.34 11.60 -18.51
CA ARG A 401 22.81 10.31 -17.98
C ARG A 401 21.95 9.80 -16.83
N ALA A 402 21.36 10.68 -16.01
CA ALA A 402 20.42 10.26 -14.99
C ALA A 402 19.13 9.70 -15.61
N ARG A 403 18.59 10.35 -16.66
CA ARG A 403 17.42 9.88 -17.42
C ARG A 403 17.70 8.51 -18.02
N ALA A 404 18.87 8.32 -18.64
CA ALA A 404 19.30 7.04 -19.20
C ALA A 404 19.44 5.96 -18.12
N ARG A 405 20.09 6.24 -16.99
CA ARG A 405 20.21 5.32 -15.85
C ARG A 405 18.85 4.80 -15.39
N TRP A 406 17.88 5.70 -15.18
CA TRP A 406 16.54 5.32 -14.73
C TRP A 406 15.72 4.61 -15.80
N THR A 407 15.95 4.93 -17.08
CA THR A 407 15.37 4.21 -18.22
C THR A 407 15.84 2.74 -18.23
N TYR A 408 17.15 2.50 -18.10
CA TYR A 408 17.70 1.14 -17.96
C TYR A 408 17.13 0.41 -16.75
N PHE A 409 17.08 1.08 -15.59
CA PHE A 409 16.61 0.46 -14.36
C PHE A 409 15.13 0.05 -14.44
N HIS A 410 14.26 0.95 -14.91
CA HIS A 410 12.82 0.70 -14.90
C HIS A 410 12.33 -0.18 -16.05
N PHE A 411 12.95 -0.09 -17.22
CA PHE A 411 12.43 -0.73 -18.43
C PHE A 411 13.32 -1.86 -18.97
N LEU A 412 14.54 -2.03 -18.45
CA LEU A 412 15.47 -3.08 -18.91
C LEU A 412 16.10 -3.89 -17.77
N ASP A 413 15.67 -3.68 -16.51
CA ASP A 413 16.16 -4.44 -15.34
C ASP A 413 17.69 -4.36 -15.16
N LEU A 414 18.28 -3.23 -15.52
CA LEU A 414 19.72 -3.00 -15.44
C LEU A 414 20.04 -1.80 -14.56
N ASP A 415 20.72 -2.05 -13.43
CA ASP A 415 21.28 -1.00 -12.59
C ASP A 415 22.71 -0.67 -13.06
N ILE A 416 22.82 0.36 -13.90
CA ILE A 416 24.11 0.82 -14.47
C ILE A 416 25.12 1.20 -13.39
N GLU A 417 24.69 1.58 -12.19
CA GLU A 417 25.65 1.91 -11.12
C GLU A 417 26.28 0.68 -10.48
N LYS A 418 25.69 -0.50 -10.69
CA LYS A 418 26.20 -1.79 -10.23
C LYS A 418 26.79 -2.63 -11.37
N SER A 419 26.83 -2.09 -12.59
CA SER A 419 27.25 -2.82 -13.79
C SER A 419 28.77 -2.89 -13.97
N ALA A 420 29.58 -2.22 -13.14
CA ALA A 420 31.03 -2.39 -13.13
C ALA A 420 31.62 -1.88 -11.81
N PRO A 421 32.70 -2.50 -11.30
CA PRO A 421 33.45 -1.95 -10.18
C PRO A 421 34.11 -0.63 -10.61
N ARG A 422 33.88 0.44 -9.84
CA ARG A 422 34.59 1.71 -10.06
C ARG A 422 36.03 1.55 -9.61
N SER A 423 36.99 1.82 -10.48
CA SER A 423 38.39 1.87 -10.09
C SER A 423 38.59 2.93 -9.00
N THR A 424 39.29 2.58 -7.92
CA THR A 424 39.74 3.53 -6.89
C THR A 424 41.21 3.88 -7.04
N ASP A 425 41.86 3.38 -8.11
CA ASP A 425 43.27 3.64 -8.39
C ASP A 425 43.45 5.07 -8.95
N PRO A 426 44.15 5.96 -8.23
CA PRO A 426 44.37 7.33 -8.67
C PRO A 426 45.07 7.43 -10.03
N ASP A 427 45.95 6.48 -10.37
CA ASP A 427 46.67 6.51 -11.65
C ASP A 427 45.74 6.11 -12.81
N ALA A 428 44.86 5.13 -12.59
CA ALA A 428 43.82 4.75 -13.54
C ALA A 428 42.76 5.85 -13.77
N LEU A 429 42.62 6.80 -12.83
CA LEU A 429 41.68 7.93 -12.91
C LEU A 429 42.35 9.25 -13.29
N ALA A 430 43.66 9.26 -13.55
CA ALA A 430 44.42 10.48 -13.81
C ALA A 430 44.20 11.05 -15.22
N ASP A 431 43.60 10.28 -16.14
CA ASP A 431 43.30 10.74 -17.50
C ASP A 431 42.20 11.79 -17.51
N THR A 432 42.54 13.00 -17.97
CA THR A 432 41.63 14.13 -18.12
C THR A 432 41.16 14.33 -19.56
N ASP A 433 41.68 13.57 -20.52
CA ASP A 433 41.32 13.68 -21.94
C ASP A 433 40.05 12.89 -22.24
N ASN A 434 38.89 13.48 -21.91
CA ASN A 434 37.56 12.88 -22.09
C ASN A 434 37.50 11.40 -21.62
N PRO A 435 37.65 11.18 -20.29
CA PRO A 435 37.76 9.84 -19.73
C PRO A 435 36.56 8.95 -20.09
N THR A 436 35.36 9.52 -20.25
CA THR A 436 34.14 8.77 -20.63
C THR A 436 34.20 8.15 -22.03
N LEU A 437 35.06 8.68 -22.92
CA LEU A 437 35.29 8.13 -24.25
C LEU A 437 36.59 7.32 -24.36
N LYS A 438 37.64 7.71 -23.63
CA LYS A 438 39.00 7.23 -23.88
C LYS A 438 39.59 6.35 -22.77
N ASN A 439 39.13 6.52 -21.53
CA ASN A 439 39.68 5.80 -20.39
C ASN A 439 38.90 4.49 -20.17
N PRO A 440 39.54 3.31 -20.28
CA PRO A 440 38.90 2.01 -20.08
C PRO A 440 38.17 1.86 -18.73
N ALA A 441 38.63 2.55 -17.68
CA ALA A 441 37.99 2.53 -16.37
C ALA A 441 36.61 3.23 -16.36
N CYS A 442 36.33 4.09 -17.35
CA CYS A 442 35.07 4.81 -17.48
C CYS A 442 34.24 4.31 -18.68
N THR A 443 34.88 3.92 -19.80
CA THR A 443 34.16 3.47 -21.00
C THR A 443 33.28 2.25 -20.73
N VAL A 444 33.67 1.37 -19.80
CA VAL A 444 32.89 0.20 -19.39
C VAL A 444 31.41 0.49 -19.10
N CYS A 445 31.09 1.61 -18.45
CA CYS A 445 29.71 2.02 -18.20
C CYS A 445 29.20 2.97 -19.29
N HIS A 446 30.06 3.88 -19.75
CA HIS A 446 29.68 4.94 -20.68
C HIS A 446 29.36 4.43 -22.09
N GLU A 447 29.91 3.30 -22.52
CA GLU A 447 29.58 2.63 -23.79
C GLU A 447 28.10 2.32 -23.93
N ARG A 448 27.44 1.95 -22.82
CA ARG A 448 26.00 1.66 -22.79
C ARG A 448 25.18 2.89 -22.37
N LEU A 449 25.69 3.68 -21.43
CA LEU A 449 24.95 4.80 -20.83
C LEU A 449 24.83 6.01 -21.76
N ASP A 450 25.93 6.42 -22.39
CA ASP A 450 25.98 7.69 -23.14
C ASP A 450 25.13 7.66 -24.42
N PRO A 451 25.07 6.57 -25.21
CA PRO A 451 24.17 6.52 -26.37
C PRO A 451 22.70 6.71 -25.99
N MET A 452 22.24 6.07 -24.90
CA MET A 452 20.87 6.25 -24.42
C MET A 452 20.65 7.67 -23.90
N ALA A 453 21.64 8.27 -23.23
CA ALA A 453 21.58 9.67 -22.83
C ALA A 453 21.46 10.60 -24.06
N GLY A 454 22.15 10.27 -25.15
CA GLY A 454 22.03 10.94 -26.45
C GLY A 454 20.65 10.85 -27.08
N ALA A 455 19.89 9.79 -26.85
CA ALA A 455 18.53 9.69 -27.37
C ALA A 455 17.58 10.78 -26.82
N TYR A 456 17.91 11.37 -25.65
CA TYR A 456 17.21 12.51 -25.04
C TYR A 456 17.73 13.89 -25.54
N GLN A 457 18.53 13.94 -26.61
CA GLN A 457 19.18 15.16 -27.11
C GLN A 457 18.23 16.35 -27.31
N SER A 458 16.99 16.10 -27.70
CA SER A 458 15.98 17.14 -27.99
C SER A 458 15.44 17.86 -26.74
N PHE A 459 15.82 17.41 -25.54
CA PHE A 459 15.30 17.94 -24.28
C PHE A 459 16.42 18.53 -23.42
N GLY A 460 16.19 19.76 -22.96
CA GLY A 460 17.06 20.49 -22.07
C GLY A 460 17.16 19.94 -20.65
N ASP A 461 17.95 20.61 -19.82
CA ASP A 461 18.20 20.20 -18.44
C ASP A 461 16.94 20.21 -17.57
N LEU A 462 16.05 21.17 -17.82
CA LEU A 462 14.74 21.28 -17.17
C LEU A 462 13.64 20.47 -17.88
N GLY A 463 13.97 19.78 -18.98
CA GLY A 463 13.03 18.94 -19.72
C GLY A 463 12.26 19.63 -20.84
N HIS A 464 12.48 20.92 -21.07
CA HIS A 464 11.87 21.66 -22.18
C HIS A 464 12.40 21.18 -23.54
N TYR A 465 11.53 21.17 -24.54
CA TYR A 465 11.85 20.75 -25.90
C TYR A 465 12.58 21.87 -26.66
N LEU A 466 13.73 21.56 -27.28
CA LEU A 466 14.57 22.49 -28.06
C LEU A 466 14.69 23.87 -27.38
N ASP A 467 15.13 23.83 -26.14
CA ASP A 467 14.97 24.90 -25.16
C ASP A 467 15.94 26.06 -25.32
N GLN A 468 16.95 25.93 -26.19
CA GLN A 468 17.98 26.95 -26.39
C GLN A 468 17.53 28.06 -27.34
N TYR A 469 18.24 29.18 -27.28
CA TYR A 469 18.00 30.31 -28.18
C TYR A 469 18.10 29.87 -29.66
N GLY A 470 17.08 30.25 -30.44
CA GLY A 470 16.88 29.82 -31.82
C GLY A 470 15.93 28.63 -31.98
N GLY A 471 15.60 27.90 -30.91
CA GLY A 471 14.59 26.83 -30.92
C GLY A 471 14.95 25.61 -31.77
N ARG A 472 16.24 25.32 -31.97
CA ARG A 472 16.75 24.27 -32.89
C ARG A 472 17.44 23.10 -32.20
N ASP A 473 17.91 23.31 -30.97
CA ASP A 473 18.69 22.35 -30.21
C ASP A 473 18.47 22.56 -28.71
N SER A 474 19.03 21.64 -27.91
CA SER A 474 19.08 21.75 -26.47
C SER A 474 20.52 21.78 -25.93
N LEU A 475 21.51 22.13 -26.75
CA LEU A 475 22.93 22.16 -26.37
C LEU A 475 23.24 23.35 -25.46
N SER A 476 24.06 23.12 -24.44
CA SER A 476 24.55 24.19 -23.56
C SER A 476 25.20 25.34 -24.37
N ASP A 477 24.86 26.58 -24.02
CA ASP A 477 25.51 27.75 -24.60
C ASP A 477 27.03 27.79 -24.31
N ALA A 478 27.47 27.21 -23.20
CA ALA A 478 28.89 27.05 -22.89
C ALA A 478 29.59 26.07 -23.84
N TYR A 479 28.85 25.16 -24.48
CA TYR A 479 29.36 24.29 -25.53
C TYR A 479 29.44 25.00 -26.88
N LYS A 480 28.41 25.78 -27.21
CA LYS A 480 28.29 26.50 -28.49
C LYS A 480 29.23 27.70 -28.59
N CYS A 481 29.42 28.41 -27.48
CA CYS A 481 30.32 29.56 -27.36
C CYS A 481 31.17 29.45 -26.08
N PRO A 482 32.19 28.58 -26.02
CA PRO A 482 33.01 28.43 -24.82
C PRO A 482 33.64 29.76 -24.36
N GLU A 483 34.06 30.62 -25.29
CA GLU A 483 34.62 31.94 -24.99
C GLU A 483 33.63 32.91 -24.33
N CYS A 484 32.32 32.74 -24.55
CA CYS A 484 31.28 33.52 -23.88
C CYS A 484 31.19 33.17 -22.39
N TYR A 485 31.64 31.98 -21.99
CA TYR A 485 31.51 31.42 -20.64
C TYR A 485 32.88 31.15 -19.98
N GLY A 486 33.94 31.80 -20.45
CA GLY A 486 35.27 31.75 -19.84
C GLY A 486 36.17 30.59 -20.29
N GLY A 487 35.74 29.82 -21.29
CA GLY A 487 36.57 28.84 -22.01
C GLY A 487 37.40 29.48 -23.13
N GLU A 488 38.27 28.67 -23.75
CA GLU A 488 39.05 29.11 -24.92
C GLU A 488 38.21 28.95 -26.21
N TRP A 489 38.33 29.91 -27.14
CA TRP A 489 37.65 29.83 -28.44
C TRP A 489 38.03 28.54 -29.18
N GLY A 490 37.04 27.80 -29.67
CA GLY A 490 37.26 26.52 -30.36
C GLY A 490 37.75 25.37 -29.46
N SER A 491 37.64 25.51 -28.13
CA SER A 491 37.93 24.42 -27.19
C SER A 491 36.91 23.30 -27.21
N THR A 492 35.74 23.54 -27.83
CA THR A 492 34.70 22.54 -28.06
C THR A 492 34.68 22.13 -29.53
N GLY A 493 34.14 20.94 -29.80
CA GLY A 493 34.00 20.42 -31.17
C GLY A 493 32.81 20.98 -31.95
N TYR A 494 32.05 21.91 -31.36
CA TYR A 494 30.76 22.38 -31.88
C TYR A 494 30.83 22.92 -33.31
N GLN A 495 29.81 22.58 -34.10
CA GLN A 495 29.53 23.14 -35.41
C GLN A 495 28.08 23.63 -35.47
N ASP A 496 27.86 24.72 -36.21
CA ASP A 496 26.51 25.27 -36.39
C ASP A 496 25.55 24.21 -36.96
N GLY A 497 24.41 24.03 -36.31
CA GLY A 497 23.41 23.01 -36.62
C GLY A 497 23.60 21.66 -35.91
N ASP A 498 24.62 21.50 -35.08
CA ASP A 498 24.72 20.32 -34.21
C ASP A 498 23.55 20.28 -33.21
N THR A 499 22.98 19.09 -33.02
CA THR A 499 21.95 18.83 -31.99
C THR A 499 22.49 17.98 -30.83
N TRP A 500 23.72 17.49 -30.95
CA TRP A 500 24.38 16.64 -29.95
C TRP A 500 25.89 16.91 -29.86
N TYR A 501 26.45 16.63 -28.69
CA TYR A 501 27.85 16.82 -28.37
C TYR A 501 28.72 15.86 -29.20
N ARG A 502 29.65 16.40 -30.00
CA ARG A 502 30.58 15.61 -30.84
C ARG A 502 31.67 14.88 -30.04
N ASP A 503 31.87 15.31 -28.81
CA ASP A 503 32.75 14.73 -27.81
C ASP A 503 31.98 13.82 -26.81
N MET A 504 30.75 13.42 -27.16
CA MET A 504 30.03 12.34 -26.52
C MET A 504 29.74 11.21 -27.52
N ARG A 505 29.35 10.04 -27.01
CA ARG A 505 28.91 8.94 -27.87
C ARG A 505 27.62 9.32 -28.60
N ALA A 506 27.46 8.84 -29.84
CA ALA A 506 26.30 9.12 -30.65
C ALA A 506 25.01 8.62 -29.99
N PRO A 507 23.86 9.30 -30.16
CA PRO A 507 22.56 8.82 -29.71
C PRO A 507 22.29 7.40 -30.23
N GLY A 508 21.86 6.49 -29.35
CA GLY A 508 21.70 5.09 -29.70
C GLY A 508 21.31 4.17 -28.55
N PHE A 509 21.25 2.88 -28.82
CA PHE A 509 20.88 1.82 -27.88
C PHE A 509 21.59 0.50 -28.21
N GLU A 510 22.30 -0.08 -27.24
CA GLU A 510 22.99 -1.38 -27.33
C GLU A 510 23.77 -1.59 -28.66
N GLY A 511 24.55 -0.57 -29.06
CA GLY A 511 25.41 -0.60 -30.25
C GLY A 511 24.70 -0.25 -31.57
N ALA A 512 23.40 0.03 -31.56
CA ALA A 512 22.69 0.61 -32.70
C ALA A 512 22.56 2.13 -32.54
N ASP A 513 22.99 2.88 -33.55
CA ASP A 513 22.82 4.33 -33.58
C ASP A 513 21.38 4.71 -33.97
N ALA A 514 20.85 5.76 -33.35
CA ALA A 514 19.60 6.37 -33.77
C ALA A 514 19.84 7.07 -35.12
N ALA A 515 19.27 6.51 -36.21
CA ALA A 515 19.50 7.06 -37.53
C ALA A 515 18.89 8.49 -37.63
N PRO A 516 19.59 9.47 -38.25
CA PRO A 516 19.10 10.86 -38.36
C PRO A 516 17.77 11.00 -39.11
N ASP A 517 17.38 10.01 -39.92
CA ASP A 517 16.16 9.95 -40.73
C ASP A 517 15.04 9.12 -40.08
N ALA A 518 15.25 8.56 -38.89
CA ALA A 518 14.29 7.70 -38.19
C ALA A 518 13.19 8.45 -37.40
N GLY A 519 13.15 9.80 -37.46
CA GLY A 519 12.29 10.64 -36.62
C GLY A 519 13.00 11.13 -35.36
N ASP A 520 12.24 11.49 -34.31
CA ASP A 520 12.82 11.89 -33.02
C ASP A 520 13.54 10.71 -32.34
N SER A 521 14.75 10.94 -31.83
CA SER A 521 15.60 9.88 -31.27
C SER A 521 15.00 9.22 -30.02
N LEU A 522 14.14 9.90 -29.28
CA LEU A 522 13.50 9.36 -28.09
C LEU A 522 12.35 8.42 -28.46
N GLN A 523 11.57 8.76 -29.49
CA GLN A 523 10.56 7.86 -30.07
C GLN A 523 11.20 6.59 -30.64
N TRP A 524 12.33 6.74 -31.35
CA TRP A 524 13.13 5.61 -31.80
C TRP A 524 13.58 4.75 -30.61
N LEU A 525 14.15 5.35 -29.56
CA LEU A 525 14.60 4.61 -28.37
C LEU A 525 13.46 3.82 -27.72
N ALA A 526 12.28 4.43 -27.57
CA ALA A 526 11.11 3.75 -27.02
C ALA A 526 10.77 2.48 -27.81
N SER A 527 10.83 2.53 -29.15
CA SER A 527 10.60 1.37 -30.02
C SER A 527 11.63 0.26 -29.82
N GLN A 528 12.90 0.63 -29.57
CA GLN A 528 13.96 -0.35 -29.30
C GLN A 528 13.77 -1.02 -27.94
N ILE A 529 13.45 -0.25 -26.90
CA ILE A 529 13.25 -0.76 -25.54
C ILE A 529 12.10 -1.78 -25.50
N VAL A 530 10.94 -1.47 -26.08
CA VAL A 530 9.79 -2.39 -26.03
C VAL A 530 10.00 -3.67 -26.86
N SER A 531 10.92 -3.62 -27.82
CA SER A 531 11.34 -4.77 -28.63
C SER A 531 12.42 -5.61 -27.95
N ASP A 532 13.09 -5.09 -26.92
CA ASP A 532 14.14 -5.77 -26.17
C ASP A 532 13.54 -6.88 -25.29
N VAL A 533 14.21 -8.03 -25.25
CA VAL A 533 13.78 -9.20 -24.46
C VAL A 533 13.73 -8.93 -22.96
N ARG A 534 14.51 -7.95 -22.46
CA ARG A 534 14.56 -7.54 -21.05
C ARG A 534 13.31 -6.78 -20.62
N PHE A 535 12.59 -6.12 -21.54
CA PHE A 535 11.42 -5.30 -21.22
C PHE A 535 10.34 -6.05 -20.44
N ALA A 536 10.06 -7.29 -20.85
CA ALA A 536 9.06 -8.12 -20.18
C ALA A 536 9.49 -8.49 -18.75
N LYS A 537 10.78 -8.80 -18.53
CA LYS A 537 11.32 -9.12 -17.21
C LYS A 537 11.33 -7.88 -16.29
N ALA A 538 11.75 -6.73 -16.83
CA ALA A 538 11.72 -5.45 -16.14
C ALA A 538 10.30 -5.07 -15.70
N THR A 539 9.30 -5.26 -16.56
CA THR A 539 7.89 -4.99 -16.23
C THR A 539 7.39 -5.88 -15.08
N VAL A 540 7.73 -7.17 -15.07
CA VAL A 540 7.37 -8.07 -13.96
C VAL A 540 7.98 -7.58 -12.64
N LYS A 541 9.26 -7.21 -12.65
CA LYS A 541 9.96 -6.70 -11.47
C LYS A 541 9.46 -5.32 -11.03
N PHE A 542 9.04 -4.47 -11.97
CA PHE A 542 8.44 -3.17 -11.68
C PHE A 542 7.17 -3.31 -10.83
N TRP A 543 6.29 -4.24 -11.18
CA TRP A 543 5.02 -4.46 -10.46
C TRP A 543 5.13 -5.44 -9.28
N TRP A 544 6.28 -6.08 -9.10
CA TRP A 544 6.50 -7.06 -8.03
C TRP A 544 6.23 -6.49 -6.63
N PRO A 545 6.75 -5.30 -6.24
CA PRO A 545 6.50 -4.74 -4.92
C PRO A 545 5.04 -4.38 -4.68
N SER A 546 4.31 -3.97 -5.73
CA SER A 546 2.88 -3.63 -5.61
C SER A 546 2.01 -4.85 -5.31
N VAL A 547 2.39 -6.04 -5.81
CA VAL A 547 1.64 -7.28 -5.58
C VAL A 547 2.11 -8.03 -4.33
N PHE A 548 3.42 -8.13 -4.12
CA PHE A 548 4.01 -8.95 -3.06
C PHE A 548 4.48 -8.17 -1.83
N GLY A 549 4.60 -6.84 -1.93
CA GLY A 549 4.97 -5.98 -0.79
C GLY A 549 6.44 -5.92 -0.44
N ALA A 550 7.29 -6.53 -1.25
CA ALA A 550 8.74 -6.53 -1.10
C ALA A 550 9.36 -6.42 -2.50
N GLU A 551 10.60 -5.94 -2.57
CA GLU A 551 11.38 -6.00 -3.82
C GLU A 551 11.65 -7.46 -4.23
N PRO A 552 11.84 -7.74 -5.53
CA PRO A 552 12.39 -9.01 -5.97
C PRO A 552 13.70 -9.32 -5.23
N LEU A 553 13.93 -10.59 -4.93
CA LEU A 553 15.18 -11.06 -4.35
C LEU A 553 16.34 -10.75 -5.31
N SER A 554 17.43 -10.26 -4.75
CA SER A 554 18.72 -10.18 -5.43
C SER A 554 19.47 -11.50 -5.25
N ALA A 555 20.37 -11.81 -6.17
CA ALA A 555 21.31 -12.90 -5.98
C ALA A 555 22.18 -12.61 -4.73
N PRO A 556 22.42 -13.59 -3.85
CA PRO A 556 23.33 -13.40 -2.73
C PRO A 556 24.76 -13.24 -3.23
N ASP A 557 25.53 -12.38 -2.56
CA ASP A 557 26.93 -12.03 -2.87
C ASP A 557 27.91 -12.51 -1.78
N ASP A 558 27.45 -12.69 -0.53
CA ASP A 558 28.28 -13.21 0.56
C ASP A 558 28.23 -14.75 0.68
N ARG A 559 29.18 -15.41 0.02
CA ARG A 559 29.38 -16.87 0.09
C ARG A 559 29.76 -17.40 1.47
N SER A 560 30.26 -16.54 2.37
CA SER A 560 30.67 -16.94 3.71
C SER A 560 29.49 -17.02 4.68
N SER A 561 28.33 -16.50 4.29
CA SER A 561 27.09 -16.57 5.05
C SER A 561 26.60 -18.01 5.19
N GLU A 562 26.29 -18.42 6.43
CA GLU A 562 25.62 -19.71 6.70
C GLU A 562 24.26 -19.83 5.99
N ALA A 563 23.67 -18.70 5.59
CA ALA A 563 22.39 -18.64 4.88
C ALA A 563 22.50 -18.66 3.35
N PHE A 564 23.71 -18.57 2.78
CA PHE A 564 23.92 -18.40 1.33
C PHE A 564 23.15 -19.43 0.49
N GLY A 565 23.19 -20.71 0.85
CA GLY A 565 22.48 -21.77 0.12
C GLY A 565 20.95 -21.60 0.12
N GLN A 566 20.37 -21.14 1.24
CA GLN A 566 18.94 -20.86 1.34
C GLN A 566 18.55 -19.62 0.53
N GLU A 567 19.36 -18.56 0.59
CA GLU A 567 19.15 -17.32 -0.15
C GLU A 567 19.24 -17.56 -1.66
N LEU A 568 20.25 -18.31 -2.10
CA LEU A 568 20.46 -18.68 -3.50
C LEU A 568 19.31 -19.54 -4.03
N ASN A 569 18.83 -20.51 -3.25
CA ASN A 569 17.68 -21.32 -3.62
C ASN A 569 16.42 -20.46 -3.79
N ALA A 570 16.11 -19.60 -2.80
CA ALA A 570 14.96 -18.70 -2.87
C ALA A 570 15.02 -17.74 -4.06
N PHE A 571 16.19 -17.13 -4.30
CA PHE A 571 16.44 -16.29 -5.47
C PHE A 571 16.19 -17.06 -6.77
N SER A 572 16.78 -18.24 -6.90
CA SER A 572 16.66 -19.08 -8.10
C SER A 572 15.22 -19.48 -8.40
N GLN A 573 14.42 -19.83 -7.39
CA GLN A 573 13.01 -20.16 -7.57
C GLN A 573 12.18 -18.93 -7.94
N GLN A 574 12.51 -17.76 -7.40
CA GLN A 574 11.84 -16.52 -7.75
C GLN A 574 12.18 -16.08 -9.18
N ASP A 575 13.45 -16.16 -9.61
CA ASP A 575 13.86 -15.81 -10.97
C ASP A 575 13.21 -16.73 -12.03
N LYS A 576 13.09 -18.03 -11.74
CA LYS A 576 12.30 -18.98 -12.56
C LYS A 576 10.86 -18.52 -12.73
N LEU A 577 10.23 -18.06 -11.64
CA LEU A 577 8.85 -17.57 -11.64
C LEU A 577 8.71 -16.24 -12.40
N ILE A 578 9.61 -15.29 -12.19
CA ILE A 578 9.67 -14.00 -12.91
C ILE A 578 9.81 -14.24 -14.41
N SER A 579 10.73 -15.12 -14.81
CA SER A 579 10.94 -15.47 -16.22
C SER A 579 9.71 -16.14 -16.84
N LYS A 580 8.97 -16.95 -16.07
CA LYS A 580 7.70 -17.54 -16.51
C LYS A 580 6.62 -16.48 -16.69
N PHE A 581 6.53 -15.49 -15.81
CA PHE A 581 5.59 -14.37 -15.96
C PHE A 581 5.93 -13.54 -17.20
N ALA A 582 7.20 -13.20 -17.41
CA ALA A 582 7.63 -12.42 -18.57
C ALA A 582 7.21 -13.09 -19.91
N ARG A 583 7.44 -14.41 -20.05
CA ARG A 583 7.00 -15.16 -21.25
C ARG A 583 5.48 -15.14 -21.44
N ARG A 584 4.71 -15.25 -20.36
CA ARG A 584 3.24 -15.21 -20.43
C ARG A 584 2.71 -13.82 -20.74
N PHE A 585 3.36 -12.79 -20.22
CA PHE A 585 3.06 -11.40 -20.50
C PHE A 585 3.27 -11.06 -21.97
N VAL A 586 4.37 -11.51 -22.58
CA VAL A 586 4.57 -11.39 -24.03
C VAL A 586 3.47 -12.16 -24.79
N LYS A 587 3.18 -13.40 -24.36
CA LYS A 587 2.13 -14.23 -25.01
C LYS A 587 0.72 -13.62 -24.91
N SER A 588 0.42 -12.84 -23.87
CA SER A 588 -0.85 -12.13 -23.72
C SER A 588 -0.91 -10.83 -24.53
N GLY A 589 0.10 -10.53 -25.35
CA GLY A 589 0.18 -9.26 -26.08
C GLY A 589 0.49 -8.08 -25.16
N TYR A 590 1.30 -8.31 -24.13
CA TYR A 590 1.69 -7.30 -23.13
C TYR A 590 0.51 -6.78 -22.28
N ASP A 591 -0.54 -7.59 -22.07
CA ASP A 591 -1.63 -7.26 -21.15
C ASP A 591 -1.18 -7.33 -19.66
N LEU A 592 -1.11 -6.17 -19.00
CA LEU A 592 -0.75 -6.08 -17.58
C LEU A 592 -1.79 -6.71 -16.66
N LYS A 593 -3.10 -6.64 -16.97
CA LYS A 593 -4.14 -7.24 -16.12
C LYS A 593 -3.95 -8.75 -16.04
N SER A 594 -3.63 -9.38 -17.16
CA SER A 594 -3.25 -10.79 -17.21
C SER A 594 -2.01 -11.11 -16.38
N LEU A 595 -0.96 -10.27 -16.45
CA LEU A 595 0.25 -10.43 -15.63
C LEU A 595 -0.06 -10.34 -14.12
N LEU A 596 -0.78 -9.32 -13.68
CA LEU A 596 -1.17 -9.14 -12.27
C LEU A 596 -1.99 -10.33 -11.76
N ALA A 597 -2.91 -10.84 -12.57
CA ALA A 597 -3.70 -12.01 -12.23
C ALA A 597 -2.84 -13.28 -12.13
N ASP A 598 -1.84 -13.44 -13.01
CA ASP A 598 -0.87 -14.54 -12.94
C ASP A 598 0.00 -14.48 -11.67
N MET A 599 0.41 -13.27 -11.25
CA MET A 599 1.15 -13.05 -10.00
C MET A 599 0.29 -13.43 -8.77
N LEU A 600 -0.97 -13.00 -8.73
CA LEU A 600 -1.91 -13.33 -7.65
C LEU A 600 -2.32 -14.81 -7.61
N MET A 601 -2.29 -15.48 -8.77
CA MET A 601 -2.56 -16.92 -8.88
C MET A 601 -1.34 -17.78 -8.53
N SER A 602 -0.17 -17.17 -8.35
CA SER A 602 1.10 -17.87 -8.13
C SER A 602 1.20 -18.55 -6.76
N PRO A 603 2.04 -19.60 -6.65
CA PRO A 603 2.37 -20.17 -5.36
C PRO A 603 2.97 -19.15 -4.38
N TRP A 604 3.74 -18.18 -4.86
CA TRP A 604 4.39 -17.15 -4.03
C TRP A 604 3.37 -16.28 -3.28
N TYR A 605 2.25 -15.94 -3.94
CA TYR A 605 1.16 -15.17 -3.32
C TYR A 605 0.23 -16.04 -2.46
N ARG A 606 -0.03 -17.27 -2.92
CA ARG A 606 -1.10 -18.13 -2.37
C ARG A 606 -0.63 -19.11 -1.32
N ARG A 607 0.65 -19.44 -1.17
CA ARG A 607 1.11 -20.42 -0.17
C ARG A 607 1.48 -19.73 1.13
N SER A 608 0.51 -19.61 2.04
CA SER A 608 0.73 -19.12 3.42
C SER A 608 0.44 -20.19 4.49
N GLY A 609 -0.02 -21.39 4.08
CA GLY A 609 -0.37 -22.46 5.00
C GLY A 609 0.82 -23.37 5.29
N VAL A 610 0.85 -23.96 6.48
CA VAL A 610 1.79 -25.02 6.84
C VAL A 610 1.04 -26.35 6.83
N SER A 611 1.41 -27.27 5.94
CA SER A 611 0.84 -28.63 5.89
C SER A 611 1.63 -29.61 6.76
N ASP A 612 2.94 -29.43 6.85
CA ASP A 612 3.83 -30.27 7.68
C ASP A 612 4.96 -29.40 8.26
N PRO A 613 4.90 -29.02 9.55
CA PRO A 613 5.93 -28.21 10.18
C PRO A 613 7.33 -28.87 10.21
N SER A 614 7.40 -30.20 10.19
CA SER A 614 8.70 -30.91 10.26
C SER A 614 9.54 -30.67 8.99
N LYS A 615 8.87 -30.46 7.86
CA LYS A 615 9.47 -30.16 6.55
C LYS A 615 9.92 -28.72 6.38
N LEU A 616 9.66 -27.87 7.38
CA LEU A 616 10.03 -26.44 7.38
C LEU A 616 11.20 -26.13 8.32
N VAL A 617 11.68 -27.11 9.09
CA VAL A 617 12.81 -26.92 10.01
C VAL A 617 14.06 -26.55 9.21
N GLY A 618 14.72 -25.44 9.58
CA GLY A 618 15.93 -24.96 8.92
C GLY A 618 15.71 -24.18 7.62
N ARG A 619 14.45 -23.91 7.23
CA ARG A 619 14.09 -23.26 5.95
C ARG A 619 13.53 -21.84 6.12
N SER A 620 13.76 -21.21 7.27
CA SER A 620 13.19 -19.91 7.60
C SER A 620 13.69 -18.79 6.67
N THR A 621 14.95 -18.87 6.22
CA THR A 621 15.53 -17.85 5.35
C THR A 621 14.99 -17.97 3.94
N GLU A 622 15.00 -19.20 3.37
CA GLU A 622 14.52 -19.40 2.00
C GLU A 622 13.02 -19.15 1.83
N LEU A 623 12.20 -19.40 2.87
CA LEU A 623 10.76 -19.18 2.84
C LEU A 623 10.32 -17.81 3.39
N SER A 624 11.26 -16.94 3.76
CA SER A 624 10.98 -15.65 4.42
C SER A 624 10.05 -14.72 3.64
N THR A 625 10.02 -14.84 2.31
CA THR A 625 9.18 -14.03 1.41
C THR A 625 7.95 -14.76 0.88
N VAL A 626 7.76 -16.03 1.24
CA VAL A 626 6.64 -16.87 0.76
C VAL A 626 5.40 -16.63 1.62
N GLY A 627 4.28 -16.26 0.99
CA GLY A 627 3.00 -16.09 1.69
C GLY A 627 3.02 -15.07 2.82
N ARG A 628 3.99 -14.15 2.81
CA ARG A 628 4.19 -13.11 3.83
C ARG A 628 2.94 -12.23 3.90
N GLY A 629 2.39 -12.06 5.10
CA GLY A 629 1.40 -11.02 5.38
C GLY A 629 2.08 -9.67 5.21
N ARG A 630 1.68 -8.93 4.18
CA ARG A 630 2.32 -7.66 3.82
C ARG A 630 1.70 -6.54 4.64
N LEU A 631 2.54 -5.71 5.25
CA LEU A 631 2.08 -4.51 5.94
C LEU A 631 1.44 -3.57 4.92
N LEU A 632 0.18 -3.20 5.18
CA LEU A 632 -0.57 -2.29 4.34
C LEU A 632 0.10 -0.91 4.38
N THR A 633 0.20 -0.29 3.21
CA THR A 633 0.56 1.13 3.11
C THR A 633 -0.50 2.00 3.79
N PRO A 634 -0.18 3.25 4.15
CA PRO A 634 -1.18 4.21 4.62
C PRO A 634 -2.38 4.26 3.67
N GLU A 635 -2.16 4.38 2.37
CA GLU A 635 -3.21 4.48 1.36
C GLU A 635 -4.10 3.22 1.28
N GLU A 636 -3.51 2.02 1.44
CA GLU A 636 -4.27 0.77 1.45
C GLU A 636 -5.04 0.56 2.75
N LEU A 637 -4.46 0.93 3.89
CA LEU A 637 -5.13 0.87 5.19
C LEU A 637 -6.35 1.80 5.18
N ASP A 638 -6.21 2.98 4.57
CA ASP A 638 -7.29 3.94 4.40
C ASP A 638 -8.45 3.40 3.55
N ARG A 639 -8.12 2.73 2.43
CA ARG A 639 -9.11 2.03 1.61
C ARG A 639 -9.75 0.87 2.37
N LYS A 640 -8.97 0.09 3.13
CA LYS A 640 -9.46 -1.00 3.96
C LYS A 640 -10.45 -0.50 5.02
N ASN A 641 -10.14 0.60 5.69
CA ASN A 641 -11.02 1.23 6.66
C ASN A 641 -12.38 1.55 6.04
N ARG A 642 -12.40 2.26 4.90
CA ARG A 642 -13.65 2.57 4.18
C ARG A 642 -14.40 1.30 3.75
N ALA A 643 -13.69 0.29 3.24
CA ALA A 643 -14.30 -0.95 2.78
C ALA A 643 -14.95 -1.77 3.90
N VAL A 644 -14.29 -1.84 5.07
CA VAL A 644 -14.72 -2.68 6.19
C VAL A 644 -15.71 -1.94 7.10
N PHE A 645 -15.52 -0.64 7.28
CA PHE A 645 -16.22 0.17 8.27
C PHE A 645 -17.10 1.28 7.68
N GLY A 646 -16.97 1.60 6.39
CA GLY A 646 -17.74 2.65 5.72
C GLY A 646 -17.14 4.05 5.83
N ARG A 647 -16.10 4.24 6.66
CA ARG A 647 -15.38 5.50 6.85
C ARG A 647 -13.89 5.23 7.13
N THR A 648 -13.07 6.26 7.07
CA THR A 648 -11.67 6.20 7.55
C THR A 648 -11.35 7.31 8.55
N TRP A 649 -10.13 7.23 9.09
CA TRP A 649 -9.64 8.13 10.12
C TRP A 649 -9.47 9.56 9.61
N ARG A 650 -10.08 10.51 10.33
CA ARG A 650 -10.16 11.94 9.99
C ARG A 650 -10.73 12.22 8.60
N GLN A 651 -11.62 11.35 8.12
CA GLN A 651 -12.48 11.69 6.99
C GLN A 651 -13.49 12.76 7.44
N TRP A 652 -13.53 13.87 6.73
CA TRP A 652 -14.54 14.93 6.94
C TRP A 652 -15.85 14.59 6.23
N GLY A 653 -16.96 14.55 6.98
CA GLY A 653 -18.30 14.29 6.44
C GLY A 653 -18.36 13.02 5.60
N ASP A 654 -18.95 13.12 4.40
CA ASP A 654 -19.06 12.03 3.44
C ASP A 654 -17.76 11.75 2.65
N GLY A 655 -16.67 12.46 2.96
CA GLY A 655 -15.39 12.37 2.27
C GLY A 655 -15.33 13.17 0.97
N THR A 656 -16.38 13.92 0.61
CA THR A 656 -16.37 14.85 -0.51
C THR A 656 -16.06 16.25 -0.04
N ASN A 657 -15.18 16.93 -0.78
CA ASN A 657 -14.76 18.27 -0.45
C ASN A 657 -14.38 19.02 -1.74
N PRO A 658 -14.96 20.20 -2.04
CA PRO A 658 -14.58 21.01 -3.21
C PRO A 658 -13.12 21.50 -3.17
N TYR A 659 -12.44 21.49 -2.02
CA TYR A 659 -11.04 21.89 -1.84
C TYR A 659 -9.99 20.90 -2.32
N THR A 660 -10.38 19.65 -2.55
CA THR A 660 -9.43 18.58 -2.81
C THR A 660 -9.83 17.79 -4.03
N ILE A 661 -8.83 17.34 -4.79
CA ILE A 661 -9.03 16.53 -6.01
C ILE A 661 -9.49 15.10 -5.66
N GLY A 662 -9.33 14.69 -4.40
CA GLY A 662 -9.76 13.40 -3.87
C GLY A 662 -9.96 13.46 -2.36
N PRO A 663 -10.17 12.31 -1.70
CA PRO A 663 -10.41 12.28 -0.26
C PRO A 663 -9.18 12.78 0.51
N GLU A 664 -9.42 13.66 1.49
CA GLU A 664 -8.44 14.13 2.45
C GLU A 664 -8.69 13.45 3.80
N THR A 665 -7.68 12.75 4.30
CA THR A 665 -7.77 11.88 5.48
C THR A 665 -6.46 11.95 6.27
N ALA A 666 -6.37 11.18 7.36
CA ALA A 666 -5.10 11.06 8.08
C ALA A 666 -3.94 10.43 7.26
N PHE A 667 -4.26 9.61 6.25
CA PHE A 667 -3.28 8.81 5.48
C PHE A 667 -3.24 9.09 3.98
N THR A 668 -4.29 9.68 3.42
CA THR A 668 -4.43 9.96 1.99
C THR A 668 -4.83 11.41 1.79
N GLY A 669 -4.26 12.07 0.78
CA GLY A 669 -4.54 13.47 0.48
C GLY A 669 -3.27 14.30 0.43
N GLN A 670 -3.44 15.60 0.23
CA GLN A 670 -2.35 16.57 0.14
C GLN A 670 -1.74 16.88 1.51
N TRP A 671 -2.57 16.88 2.55
CA TRP A 671 -2.22 17.29 3.90
C TRP A 671 -2.04 16.10 4.86
N ALA A 672 -2.37 14.89 4.41
CA ALA A 672 -2.30 13.60 5.12
C ALA A 672 -1.19 13.50 6.19
N PRO A 673 -1.46 13.96 7.43
CA PRO A 673 -0.40 14.32 8.39
C PRO A 673 0.30 13.09 8.99
N TYR A 674 -0.33 11.91 8.91
CA TYR A 674 0.20 10.66 9.44
C TYR A 674 0.75 9.72 8.37
N LYS A 675 0.67 10.10 7.09
CA LYS A 675 1.15 9.26 5.98
C LYS A 675 2.61 8.86 6.14
N ALA A 676 3.51 9.82 6.35
CA ALA A 676 4.94 9.56 6.52
C ALA A 676 5.24 8.76 7.81
N PHE A 677 4.54 9.07 8.91
CA PHE A 677 4.70 8.37 10.19
C PHE A 677 4.24 6.91 10.15
N TYR A 678 3.35 6.56 9.22
CA TYR A 678 2.89 5.20 8.97
C TYR A 678 3.61 4.51 7.79
N GLY A 679 4.79 4.99 7.39
CA GLY A 679 5.63 4.34 6.37
C GLY A 679 5.27 4.67 4.92
N GLY A 680 4.47 5.72 4.69
CA GLY A 680 4.23 6.30 3.37
C GLY A 680 5.45 7.08 2.83
N ILE A 681 5.40 7.38 1.53
CA ILE A 681 6.43 8.15 0.82
C ILE A 681 5.86 9.47 0.29
N ASP A 682 6.69 10.52 0.26
CA ASP A 682 6.40 11.76 -0.46
C ASP A 682 6.97 11.73 -1.89
N GLY A 683 7.94 10.84 -2.16
CA GLY A 683 8.63 10.74 -3.44
C GLY A 683 9.75 11.76 -3.62
N ALA A 684 9.88 12.75 -2.73
CA ALA A 684 10.93 13.76 -2.74
C ALA A 684 12.07 13.38 -1.79
N VAL A 685 11.82 13.40 -0.49
CA VAL A 685 12.79 13.11 0.57
C VAL A 685 12.66 11.66 1.03
N VAL A 686 11.43 11.19 1.22
CA VAL A 686 11.13 9.81 1.60
C VAL A 686 10.75 9.05 0.34
N THR A 687 11.67 8.23 -0.17
CA THR A 687 11.55 7.54 -1.47
C THR A 687 11.31 6.03 -1.36
N ARG A 688 11.36 5.49 -0.15
CA ARG A 688 11.13 4.06 0.12
C ARG A 688 10.15 3.89 1.26
N ARG A 689 9.20 2.95 1.08
CA ARG A 689 8.24 2.62 2.12
C ARG A 689 8.91 1.84 3.24
N ASN A 690 8.49 2.12 4.47
CA ASN A 690 8.80 1.23 5.58
C ASN A 690 7.74 0.12 5.63
N ARG A 691 8.15 -1.13 5.38
CA ARG A 691 7.27 -2.31 5.33
C ARG A 691 7.34 -3.15 6.61
N ASP A 692 8.16 -2.75 7.58
CA ASP A 692 8.28 -3.38 8.87
C ASP A 692 7.67 -2.50 9.96
N MET A 693 6.84 -3.08 10.82
CA MET A 693 6.14 -2.32 11.86
C MET A 693 7.14 -1.75 12.87
N THR A 694 7.22 -0.43 12.96
CA THR A 694 8.03 0.28 13.97
C THR A 694 7.19 0.71 15.17
N PRO A 695 7.80 1.04 16.33
CA PRO A 695 7.05 1.59 17.46
C PRO A 695 6.24 2.85 17.12
N LEU A 696 6.75 3.70 16.23
CA LEU A 696 6.04 4.89 15.76
C LEU A 696 4.80 4.53 14.94
N MET A 697 4.93 3.58 14.01
CA MET A 697 3.80 3.10 13.21
C MET A 697 2.75 2.42 14.07
N SER A 698 3.16 1.65 15.09
CA SER A 698 2.24 1.07 16.08
C SER A 698 1.45 2.14 16.84
N ASN A 699 2.11 3.22 17.27
CA ASN A 699 1.42 4.34 17.92
C ASN A 699 0.43 5.04 16.99
N VAL A 700 0.78 5.19 15.71
CA VAL A 700 -0.14 5.77 14.71
C VAL A 700 -1.35 4.86 14.47
N ALA A 701 -1.15 3.54 14.36
CA ALA A 701 -2.25 2.58 14.26
C ALA A 701 -3.14 2.58 15.50
N GLU A 702 -2.55 2.72 16.69
CA GLU A 702 -3.27 2.85 17.95
C GLU A 702 -4.10 4.14 18.01
N SER A 703 -3.53 5.30 17.64
CA SER A 703 -4.27 6.57 17.55
C SER A 703 -5.42 6.49 16.54
N MET A 704 -5.16 5.91 15.36
CA MET A 704 -6.21 5.64 14.38
C MET A 704 -7.33 4.79 14.98
N ALA A 705 -7.00 3.71 15.68
CA ALA A 705 -7.97 2.79 16.25
C ALA A 705 -8.80 3.44 17.37
N ILE A 706 -8.19 4.29 18.20
CA ILE A 706 -8.88 5.04 19.25
C ILE A 706 -9.96 5.94 18.65
N ASP A 707 -9.60 6.79 17.68
CA ASP A 707 -10.51 7.77 17.09
C ASP A 707 -11.55 7.10 16.18
N LEU A 708 -11.09 6.22 15.28
CA LEU A 708 -11.94 5.65 14.25
C LEU A 708 -12.97 4.67 14.82
N SER A 709 -12.61 3.89 15.85
CA SER A 709 -13.51 2.87 16.41
C SER A 709 -14.81 3.48 16.95
N CYS A 710 -14.72 4.58 17.69
CA CYS A 710 -15.88 5.23 18.27
C CYS A 710 -16.76 5.87 17.19
N GLN A 711 -16.15 6.51 16.18
CA GLN A 711 -16.83 7.12 15.05
C GLN A 711 -17.61 6.08 14.23
N VAL A 712 -16.99 4.92 13.96
CA VAL A 712 -17.63 3.81 13.23
C VAL A 712 -18.85 3.28 14.00
N VAL A 713 -18.72 3.11 15.31
CA VAL A 713 -19.83 2.58 16.13
C VAL A 713 -21.01 3.52 16.17
N VAL A 714 -20.79 4.81 16.46
CA VAL A 714 -21.89 5.77 16.57
C VAL A 714 -22.55 6.00 15.22
N GLU A 715 -21.77 6.17 14.15
CA GLU A 715 -22.31 6.39 12.81
C GLU A 715 -23.08 5.17 12.28
N ASP A 716 -22.58 3.95 12.52
CA ASP A 716 -23.27 2.75 12.03
C ASP A 716 -24.54 2.44 12.83
N PHE A 717 -24.59 2.70 14.13
CA PHE A 717 -25.81 2.52 14.93
C PHE A 717 -26.87 3.59 14.68
N ASP A 718 -26.46 4.81 14.30
CA ASP A 718 -27.34 5.91 13.90
C ASP A 718 -28.12 5.60 12.61
N ARG A 719 -27.58 4.70 11.77
CA ARG A 719 -28.28 4.18 10.59
C ARG A 719 -29.37 3.18 10.98
N THR A 720 -30.44 3.17 10.20
CA THR A 720 -31.45 2.10 10.19
C THR A 720 -30.78 0.74 9.93
N GLN A 721 -31.33 -0.34 10.49
CA GLN A 721 -30.65 -1.65 10.52
C GLN A 721 -30.26 -2.18 9.13
N ASP A 722 -31.07 -1.92 8.11
CA ASP A 722 -30.85 -2.32 6.71
C ASP A 722 -29.78 -1.47 6.00
N GLN A 723 -29.56 -0.24 6.47
CA GLN A 723 -28.52 0.66 5.96
C GLN A 723 -27.16 0.47 6.66
N ARG A 724 -27.10 -0.29 7.75
CA ARG A 724 -25.85 -0.56 8.48
C ARG A 724 -24.82 -1.28 7.61
N LEU A 725 -23.57 -0.89 7.74
CA LEU A 725 -22.42 -1.51 7.08
C LEU A 725 -21.73 -2.50 8.01
N VAL A 726 -21.63 -2.16 9.31
CA VAL A 726 -20.87 -2.97 10.28
C VAL A 726 -21.78 -3.90 11.07
N PHE A 727 -22.77 -3.38 11.80
CA PHE A 727 -23.56 -4.06 12.82
C PHE A 727 -24.96 -4.49 12.35
N ARG A 728 -25.02 -5.30 11.30
CA ARG A 728 -26.28 -5.73 10.66
C ARG A 728 -27.11 -6.71 11.50
N LYS A 729 -26.49 -7.43 12.44
CA LYS A 729 -27.13 -8.53 13.19
C LYS A 729 -27.63 -8.16 14.59
N ILE A 730 -27.34 -6.94 15.04
CA ILE A 730 -27.52 -6.53 16.43
C ILE A 730 -28.02 -5.07 16.50
N SER A 731 -28.55 -4.68 17.65
CA SER A 731 -28.78 -3.28 18.02
C SER A 731 -27.81 -2.85 19.12
N LYS A 732 -27.84 -1.56 19.47
CA LYS A 732 -27.09 -1.03 20.63
C LYS A 732 -27.60 -1.57 21.98
N ASP A 733 -28.74 -2.25 22.01
CA ASP A 733 -29.31 -2.89 23.21
C ASP A 733 -29.07 -4.41 23.26
N THR A 734 -28.49 -5.02 22.22
CA THR A 734 -28.16 -6.46 22.21
C THR A 734 -27.00 -6.74 23.15
N VAL A 735 -27.22 -7.49 24.23
CA VAL A 735 -26.22 -7.76 25.28
C VAL A 735 -25.82 -9.24 25.34
N PRO A 736 -24.58 -9.61 25.71
CA PRO A 736 -24.14 -11.01 25.74
C PRO A 736 -25.05 -11.98 26.50
N GLY A 737 -25.68 -11.52 27.58
CA GLY A 737 -26.63 -12.31 28.38
C GLY A 737 -28.08 -12.29 27.88
N GLY A 738 -28.42 -11.53 26.84
CA GLY A 738 -29.80 -11.28 26.46
C GLY A 738 -30.54 -12.52 25.98
N ILE A 739 -31.68 -12.81 26.62
CA ILE A 739 -32.56 -13.94 26.30
C ILE A 739 -33.82 -13.45 25.57
N ALA A 740 -34.47 -12.45 26.16
CA ALA A 740 -35.65 -11.81 25.62
C ALA A 740 -35.67 -10.35 26.11
N MET A 741 -36.19 -9.45 25.28
CA MET A 741 -36.37 -8.05 25.64
C MET A 741 -37.54 -7.50 24.83
N ASP A 742 -38.39 -6.72 25.49
CA ASP A 742 -39.46 -5.97 24.84
C ASP A 742 -39.51 -4.55 25.41
N ILE A 743 -39.83 -3.59 24.54
CA ILE A 743 -40.08 -2.19 24.91
C ILE A 743 -41.52 -1.90 24.51
N LYS A 744 -42.33 -1.51 25.50
CA LYS A 744 -43.77 -1.33 25.31
C LYS A 744 -44.19 0.09 25.68
N GLU A 745 -44.92 0.72 24.78
CA GLU A 745 -45.73 1.90 25.12
C GLU A 745 -46.93 1.45 25.96
N LEU A 746 -47.14 2.15 27.07
CA LEU A 746 -48.18 1.94 28.06
C LEU A 746 -49.15 3.12 27.97
N PRO A 747 -50.18 3.03 27.11
CA PRO A 747 -51.09 4.14 26.87
C PRO A 747 -52.07 4.35 28.02
N GLY A 748 -52.54 5.57 28.17
CA GLY A 748 -53.56 5.94 29.13
C GLY A 748 -53.08 6.99 30.11
N LYS A 749 -54.00 7.84 30.53
CA LYS A 749 -53.77 8.90 31.51
C LYS A 749 -54.72 8.78 32.69
N VAL A 750 -54.32 9.33 33.82
CA VAL A 750 -55.04 9.30 35.08
C VAL A 750 -55.18 10.72 35.66
N SER A 751 -56.28 10.93 36.38
CA SER A 751 -56.56 12.21 37.06
C SER A 751 -55.89 12.32 38.44
N ASP A 752 -55.34 11.23 38.97
CA ASP A 752 -54.76 11.10 40.31
C ASP A 752 -53.66 10.03 40.27
N MET A 753 -52.48 10.32 40.86
CA MET A 753 -51.31 9.44 40.84
C MET A 753 -51.50 8.11 41.60
N ASN A 754 -52.55 7.97 42.41
CA ASN A 754 -52.91 6.72 43.08
C ASN A 754 -53.73 5.78 42.19
N ARG A 755 -54.11 6.20 40.98
CA ARG A 755 -54.80 5.35 40.00
C ARG A 755 -53.81 4.84 38.96
N PHE A 756 -54.07 3.64 38.46
CA PHE A 756 -53.24 3.00 37.45
C PHE A 756 -54.08 2.50 36.28
N VAL A 757 -53.46 2.52 35.11
CA VAL A 757 -53.90 1.75 33.94
C VAL A 757 -53.09 0.47 33.92
N ASP A 758 -53.76 -0.69 33.97
CA ASP A 758 -53.09 -1.99 33.99
C ASP A 758 -52.64 -2.41 32.59
N HIS A 759 -51.46 -3.03 32.52
CA HIS A 759 -50.83 -3.53 31.31
C HIS A 759 -50.26 -4.92 31.51
N LEU A 760 -50.22 -5.71 30.44
CA LEU A 760 -49.63 -7.04 30.42
C LEU A 760 -48.61 -7.12 29.29
N ILE A 761 -47.39 -7.53 29.61
CA ILE A 761 -46.34 -7.84 28.64
C ILE A 761 -46.10 -9.35 28.66
N GLU A 762 -46.28 -10.00 27.51
CA GLU A 762 -46.04 -11.43 27.34
C GLU A 762 -44.92 -11.66 26.33
N MET A 763 -43.90 -12.42 26.70
CA MET A 763 -42.80 -12.76 25.80
C MET A 763 -42.25 -14.18 26.03
N PRO A 764 -41.89 -14.90 24.96
CA PRO A 764 -41.21 -16.18 25.10
C PRO A 764 -39.76 -15.97 25.56
N ALA A 765 -39.32 -16.75 26.55
CA ALA A 765 -37.97 -16.72 27.09
C ALA A 765 -37.37 -18.14 27.10
N ARG A 766 -36.29 -18.35 26.34
CA ARG A 766 -35.54 -19.62 26.39
C ARG A 766 -34.35 -19.50 27.33
N LEU A 767 -34.55 -19.91 28.58
CA LEU A 767 -33.52 -19.85 29.61
C LEU A 767 -32.36 -20.81 29.32
N VAL A 768 -31.16 -20.38 29.72
CA VAL A 768 -29.93 -21.19 29.69
C VAL A 768 -29.55 -21.57 31.12
N ALA A 769 -28.63 -22.53 31.29
CA ALA A 769 -28.25 -22.98 32.61
C ALA A 769 -27.59 -21.85 33.44
N GLY A 770 -28.03 -21.69 34.70
CA GLY A 770 -27.51 -20.73 35.67
C GLY A 770 -28.42 -19.51 35.89
N PRO A 771 -28.01 -18.58 36.77
CA PRO A 771 -28.89 -17.50 37.22
C PRO A 771 -29.28 -16.56 36.09
N THR A 772 -30.55 -16.17 36.08
CA THR A 772 -31.19 -15.27 35.12
C THR A 772 -31.75 -14.06 35.85
N LYS A 773 -31.48 -12.87 35.32
CA LYS A 773 -31.99 -11.60 35.81
C LYS A 773 -33.20 -11.16 34.98
N LEU A 774 -34.27 -10.77 35.67
CA LEU A 774 -35.51 -10.25 35.11
C LEU A 774 -35.57 -8.77 35.49
N THR A 775 -35.41 -7.88 34.52
CA THR A 775 -35.35 -6.43 34.75
C THR A 775 -36.60 -5.78 34.17
N VAL A 776 -37.23 -4.89 34.96
CA VAL A 776 -38.26 -3.94 34.51
C VAL A 776 -37.70 -2.54 34.69
N ARG A 777 -37.77 -1.73 33.64
CA ARG A 777 -37.25 -0.37 33.64
C ARG A 777 -38.25 0.60 33.05
N ASP A 778 -38.44 1.72 33.73
CA ASP A 778 -39.14 2.87 33.15
C ASP A 778 -38.19 3.61 32.20
N LEU A 779 -38.65 3.83 30.97
CA LEU A 779 -37.97 4.60 29.93
C LEU A 779 -38.68 5.93 29.65
N THR A 780 -39.75 6.25 30.37
CA THR A 780 -40.51 7.49 30.20
C THR A 780 -39.62 8.68 30.52
N ARG A 781 -39.49 9.59 29.55
CA ARG A 781 -38.74 10.84 29.69
C ARG A 781 -39.68 11.99 30.02
N GLN A 782 -39.11 13.10 30.49
CA GLN A 782 -39.90 14.31 30.76
C GLN A 782 -41.09 14.02 31.68
N ALA A 783 -40.91 13.08 32.62
CA ALA A 783 -41.97 12.55 33.46
C ALA A 783 -42.64 13.62 34.34
N HIS A 784 -42.01 14.78 34.50
CA HIS A 784 -42.49 15.92 35.27
C HIS A 784 -42.77 17.17 34.43
N ASP A 785 -42.66 17.08 33.11
CA ASP A 785 -42.93 18.20 32.22
C ASP A 785 -44.44 18.27 31.95
N SER A 786 -45.03 19.44 32.18
CA SER A 786 -46.47 19.67 32.09
C SER A 786 -46.87 20.52 30.89
N THR A 787 -48.02 20.20 30.32
CA THR A 787 -48.69 20.97 29.27
C THR A 787 -49.36 22.25 29.78
N ASP A 788 -49.59 22.37 31.09
CA ASP A 788 -50.31 23.49 31.70
C ASP A 788 -49.51 24.25 32.78
N GLY A 789 -48.26 23.85 33.02
CA GLY A 789 -47.38 24.43 34.02
C GLY A 789 -47.70 24.04 35.48
N ASN A 790 -48.76 23.26 35.73
CA ASN A 790 -49.02 22.67 37.04
C ASN A 790 -48.21 21.39 37.24
N TRP A 791 -48.10 20.94 38.49
CA TRP A 791 -47.42 19.68 38.82
C TRP A 791 -48.03 18.50 38.04
N THR A 792 -47.16 17.61 37.57
CA THR A 792 -47.50 16.39 36.83
C THR A 792 -46.50 15.28 37.18
N GLY A 793 -46.84 14.05 36.84
CA GLY A 793 -46.02 12.88 37.13
C GLY A 793 -46.29 11.72 36.18
N ALA A 794 -45.32 10.81 36.10
CA ALA A 794 -45.42 9.52 35.42
C ALA A 794 -44.76 8.45 36.30
N GLU A 795 -45.54 7.53 36.88
CA GLU A 795 -45.03 6.46 37.75
C GLU A 795 -45.36 5.08 37.16
N LEU A 796 -44.37 4.18 37.21
CA LEU A 796 -44.51 2.80 36.77
C LEU A 796 -44.59 1.87 37.99
N LEU A 797 -45.61 1.03 38.03
CA LEU A 797 -45.82 0.00 39.04
C LEU A 797 -45.56 -1.38 38.44
N LEU A 798 -44.76 -2.20 39.11
CA LEU A 798 -44.62 -3.62 38.82
C LEU A 798 -45.47 -4.44 39.78
N ARG A 799 -46.53 -5.08 39.26
CA ARG A 799 -47.45 -5.91 40.07
C ARG A 799 -46.91 -7.32 40.25
N SER A 800 -46.63 -8.02 39.15
CA SER A 800 -46.14 -9.40 39.22
C SER A 800 -45.28 -9.79 38.01
N ILE A 801 -44.37 -10.75 38.24
CA ILE A 801 -43.58 -11.43 37.22
C ILE A 801 -43.91 -12.92 37.31
N VAL A 802 -44.43 -13.49 36.23
CA VAL A 802 -44.81 -14.91 36.13
C VAL A 802 -44.03 -15.58 35.01
N LEU A 803 -43.42 -16.72 35.31
CA LEU A 803 -42.86 -17.62 34.29
C LEU A 803 -43.70 -18.90 34.27
N SER A 804 -44.16 -19.26 33.07
CA SER A 804 -44.95 -20.46 32.85
C SER A 804 -44.20 -21.42 31.91
N GLN A 805 -44.37 -22.72 32.11
CA GLN A 805 -43.85 -23.76 31.23
C GLN A 805 -44.96 -24.78 30.97
N ASP A 806 -45.20 -25.12 29.70
CA ASP A 806 -46.28 -26.03 29.26
C ASP A 806 -47.67 -25.66 29.81
N GLY A 807 -47.93 -24.36 29.97
CA GLY A 807 -49.20 -23.83 30.50
C GLY A 807 -49.34 -23.84 32.02
N ALA A 808 -48.32 -24.26 32.78
CA ALA A 808 -48.30 -24.20 34.25
C ALA A 808 -47.35 -23.10 34.74
N ASP A 809 -47.79 -22.28 35.70
CA ASP A 809 -46.94 -21.27 36.35
C ASP A 809 -45.89 -21.96 37.22
N VAL A 810 -44.63 -21.85 36.83
CA VAL A 810 -43.48 -22.46 37.54
C VAL A 810 -42.83 -21.48 38.52
N LEU A 811 -43.03 -20.17 38.32
CA LEU A 811 -42.57 -19.13 39.21
C LEU A 811 -43.54 -17.94 39.15
N ARG A 812 -43.90 -17.40 40.31
CA ARG A 812 -44.64 -16.13 40.44
C ARG A 812 -43.97 -15.29 41.50
N LEU A 813 -43.62 -14.06 41.14
CA LEU A 813 -43.01 -13.07 42.01
C LEU A 813 -43.95 -11.87 42.09
N GLU A 814 -44.41 -11.51 43.28
CA GLU A 814 -45.28 -10.36 43.51
C GLU A 814 -44.43 -9.15 43.89
N GLY A 815 -44.64 -8.00 43.22
CA GLY A 815 -43.86 -6.78 43.43
C GLY A 815 -43.96 -6.21 44.85
N ARG A 816 -45.12 -6.40 45.50
CA ARG A 816 -45.33 -6.02 46.92
C ARG A 816 -44.44 -6.79 47.90
N ASP A 817 -43.96 -7.97 47.49
CA ASP A 817 -43.13 -8.85 48.32
C ASP A 817 -41.63 -8.66 48.01
N PHE A 818 -41.26 -7.70 47.17
CA PHE A 818 -39.87 -7.42 46.82
C PHE A 818 -39.12 -6.82 48.01
N SER A 819 -38.02 -7.48 48.40
CA SER A 819 -37.14 -7.05 49.48
C SER A 819 -35.68 -7.40 49.16
N ALA A 820 -34.73 -6.79 49.88
CA ALA A 820 -33.30 -7.04 49.70
C ALA A 820 -32.90 -8.52 49.87
N GLU A 821 -33.70 -9.34 50.57
CA GLU A 821 -33.43 -10.76 50.81
C GLU A 821 -33.83 -11.67 49.62
N ASN A 822 -34.59 -11.15 48.65
CA ASN A 822 -35.15 -11.92 47.53
C ASN A 822 -34.31 -11.86 46.24
N GLY A 823 -32.99 -11.58 46.35
CA GLY A 823 -32.13 -11.40 45.17
C GLY A 823 -32.51 -10.18 44.33
N LEU A 824 -33.20 -9.21 44.95
CA LEU A 824 -33.64 -7.95 44.34
C LEU A 824 -32.47 -6.99 44.20
N ALA A 825 -32.33 -6.41 43.02
CA ALA A 825 -31.55 -5.20 42.77
C ALA A 825 -32.47 -4.16 42.14
N ALA A 826 -32.23 -2.89 42.41
CA ALA A 826 -33.03 -1.79 41.88
C ALA A 826 -32.15 -0.53 41.86
N ASP A 827 -32.61 0.46 41.10
CA ASP A 827 -31.89 1.72 40.94
C ASP A 827 -31.73 2.44 42.27
N ARG A 828 -30.58 3.11 42.45
CA ARG A 828 -30.26 3.83 43.70
C ARG A 828 -29.62 5.17 43.39
N TRP A 829 -29.97 6.18 44.17
CA TRP A 829 -29.30 7.48 44.15
C TRP A 829 -28.50 7.67 45.44
N GLN A 830 -27.42 8.43 45.37
CA GLN A 830 -26.62 8.78 46.53
C GLN A 830 -26.98 10.20 46.95
N ASP A 831 -27.29 10.41 48.22
CA ASP A 831 -27.51 11.76 48.77
C ASP A 831 -26.19 12.50 49.02
N ASP A 832 -26.27 13.77 49.39
CA ASP A 832 -25.12 14.64 49.65
C ASP A 832 -24.23 14.12 50.80
N ASP A 833 -24.77 13.27 51.68
CA ASP A 833 -24.06 12.62 52.79
C ASP A 833 -23.39 11.29 52.38
N GLY A 834 -23.55 10.87 51.13
CA GLY A 834 -22.99 9.64 50.59
C GLY A 834 -23.83 8.39 50.87
N VAL A 835 -25.05 8.53 51.40
CA VAL A 835 -25.97 7.42 51.68
C VAL A 835 -26.76 7.07 50.42
N TYR A 836 -26.87 5.77 50.14
CA TYR A 836 -27.63 5.29 48.98
C TYR A 836 -29.09 5.02 49.36
N HIS A 837 -30.00 5.60 48.57
CA HIS A 837 -31.45 5.42 48.67
C HIS A 837 -31.98 4.71 47.42
N TRP A 838 -33.03 3.91 47.57
CA TRP A 838 -33.70 3.26 46.46
C TRP A 838 -34.53 4.27 45.66
N ARG A 839 -34.51 4.15 44.33
CA ARG A 839 -35.40 4.88 43.43
C ARG A 839 -36.66 4.06 43.13
N GLY A 840 -37.40 3.77 44.20
CA GLY A 840 -38.59 2.94 44.18
C GLY A 840 -38.85 2.26 45.53
N HIS A 841 -40.06 1.76 45.73
CA HIS A 841 -40.48 1.11 46.96
C HIS A 841 -41.63 0.12 46.73
N ALA A 842 -41.75 -0.89 47.58
CA ALA A 842 -42.92 -1.76 47.63
C ALA A 842 -44.08 -1.06 48.37
N ASP A 843 -45.29 -1.20 47.86
CA ASP A 843 -46.55 -0.84 48.52
C ASP A 843 -47.61 -1.95 48.37
N ASP A 844 -48.84 -1.71 48.80
CA ASP A 844 -49.93 -2.71 48.75
C ASP A 844 -50.34 -3.12 47.32
N GLU A 845 -50.03 -2.30 46.31
CA GLU A 845 -50.39 -2.50 44.90
C GLU A 845 -49.25 -3.17 44.09
N GLY A 846 -47.99 -3.03 44.51
CA GLY A 846 -46.82 -3.61 43.86
C GLY A 846 -45.49 -2.92 44.19
N TRP A 847 -44.48 -3.04 43.33
CA TRP A 847 -43.24 -2.27 43.42
C TRP A 847 -43.36 -1.00 42.56
N ARG A 848 -43.43 0.17 43.19
CA ARG A 848 -43.41 1.47 42.49
C ARG A 848 -41.99 1.88 42.14
N LEU A 849 -41.79 2.24 40.87
CA LEU A 849 -40.54 2.79 40.36
C LEU A 849 -40.66 4.31 40.28
N ASP A 850 -39.62 5.01 40.74
CA ASP A 850 -39.47 6.43 40.43
C ASP A 850 -39.29 6.61 38.92
N PRO A 851 -39.62 7.79 38.35
CA PRO A 851 -39.48 8.02 36.93
C PRO A 851 -38.07 7.73 36.40
N GLY A 852 -37.99 6.90 35.36
CA GLY A 852 -36.72 6.47 34.75
C GLY A 852 -35.90 5.44 35.55
N ALA A 853 -36.41 4.94 36.68
CA ALA A 853 -35.75 3.93 37.51
C ALA A 853 -35.92 2.51 36.95
N TRP A 854 -35.24 1.54 37.56
CA TRP A 854 -35.32 0.12 37.20
C TRP A 854 -35.34 -0.77 38.44
N VAL A 855 -35.92 -1.96 38.29
CA VAL A 855 -35.94 -3.05 39.27
C VAL A 855 -35.56 -4.36 38.57
N GLU A 856 -34.83 -5.22 39.26
CA GLU A 856 -34.26 -6.47 38.76
C GLU A 856 -34.38 -7.56 39.82
N VAL A 857 -34.79 -8.76 39.41
CA VAL A 857 -34.82 -9.95 40.27
C VAL A 857 -34.00 -11.07 39.64
N GLU A 858 -33.18 -11.74 40.43
CA GLU A 858 -32.43 -12.92 40.02
C GLU A 858 -33.19 -14.22 40.33
N VAL A 859 -33.25 -15.13 39.35
CA VAL A 859 -33.91 -16.43 39.44
C VAL A 859 -32.98 -17.52 38.91
N ASP A 860 -33.00 -18.73 39.48
CA ASP A 860 -32.21 -19.88 39.01
C ASP A 860 -33.15 -21.04 38.64
N LEU A 861 -33.66 -20.98 37.41
CA LEU A 861 -34.55 -21.98 36.84
C LEU A 861 -33.79 -22.91 35.88
N PRO A 862 -34.22 -24.18 35.70
CA PRO A 862 -33.63 -25.08 34.71
C PRO A 862 -33.66 -24.49 33.29
N PRO A 863 -32.68 -24.83 32.43
CA PRO A 863 -32.70 -24.41 31.03
C PRO A 863 -33.94 -24.98 30.32
N GLY A 864 -34.66 -24.15 29.58
CA GLY A 864 -35.96 -24.52 29.01
C GLY A 864 -36.63 -23.37 28.27
N ALA A 865 -37.76 -23.66 27.62
CA ALA A 865 -38.63 -22.63 27.05
C ALA A 865 -39.69 -22.25 28.09
N TYR A 866 -39.85 -20.96 28.33
CA TYR A 866 -40.81 -20.40 29.26
C TYR A 866 -41.58 -19.27 28.59
N ASP A 867 -42.80 -19.03 29.04
CA ASP A 867 -43.58 -17.83 28.71
C ASP A 867 -43.49 -16.88 29.90
N LEU A 868 -42.89 -15.70 29.69
CA LEU A 868 -42.81 -14.65 30.69
C LEU A 868 -44.03 -13.74 30.56
N ARG A 869 -44.73 -13.53 31.67
CA ARG A 869 -45.82 -12.55 31.80
C ARG A 869 -45.44 -11.54 32.87
N VAL A 870 -45.45 -10.25 32.51
CA VAL A 870 -45.18 -9.15 33.43
C VAL A 870 -46.40 -8.25 33.50
N GLU A 871 -46.98 -8.14 34.70
CA GLU A 871 -48.13 -7.30 34.97
C GLU A 871 -47.65 -5.94 35.50
N LEU A 872 -47.98 -4.87 34.80
CA LEU A 872 -47.57 -3.50 35.09
C LEU A 872 -48.79 -2.61 35.33
N GLY A 873 -48.61 -1.52 36.08
CA GLY A 873 -49.54 -0.41 36.16
C GLY A 873 -48.84 0.89 35.77
N SER A 874 -49.43 1.71 34.91
CA SER A 874 -48.92 3.05 34.59
C SER A 874 -49.80 4.13 35.19
N SER A 875 -49.19 5.13 35.83
CA SER A 875 -49.86 6.30 36.37
C SER A 875 -49.28 7.55 35.72
N LEU A 876 -49.89 8.00 34.61
CA LEU A 876 -49.48 9.17 33.84
C LEU A 876 -50.53 10.27 33.98
N MET A 877 -50.18 11.40 34.59
CA MET A 877 -51.15 12.48 34.82
C MET A 877 -51.70 13.08 33.52
N ASP A 878 -52.98 13.45 33.53
CA ASP A 878 -53.70 14.01 32.38
C ASP A 878 -52.96 15.22 31.75
N ASN A 879 -52.37 16.08 32.57
CA ASN A 879 -51.62 17.28 32.16
C ASN A 879 -50.15 17.03 31.75
N ASN A 880 -49.65 15.79 31.78
CA ASN A 880 -48.28 15.47 31.36
C ASN A 880 -48.08 15.68 29.85
N VAL A 881 -46.87 16.09 29.44
CA VAL A 881 -46.52 16.24 28.00
C VAL A 881 -46.56 14.91 27.24
N ASN A 882 -46.29 13.79 27.91
CA ASN A 882 -46.33 12.47 27.29
C ASN A 882 -47.78 12.01 27.05
N SER A 883 -48.01 11.26 25.97
CA SER A 883 -49.28 10.58 25.69
C SER A 883 -49.36 9.16 26.25
N SER A 884 -48.22 8.57 26.58
CA SER A 884 -48.06 7.21 27.10
C SER A 884 -46.76 7.11 27.90
N MET A 885 -46.70 6.18 28.84
CA MET A 885 -45.43 5.79 29.46
C MET A 885 -44.72 4.76 28.58
N THR A 886 -43.41 4.57 28.77
CA THR A 886 -42.64 3.54 28.06
C THR A 886 -41.92 2.67 29.07
N ALA A 887 -42.10 1.35 29.00
CA ALA A 887 -41.41 0.40 29.86
C ALA A 887 -40.59 -0.62 29.06
N ARG A 888 -39.45 -1.03 29.61
CA ARG A 888 -38.63 -2.12 29.08
C ARG A 888 -38.65 -3.30 30.04
N VAL A 889 -38.95 -4.48 29.51
CA VAL A 889 -38.79 -5.76 30.21
C VAL A 889 -37.65 -6.52 29.55
N ALA A 890 -36.69 -7.01 30.34
CA ALA A 890 -35.54 -7.75 29.82
C ALA A 890 -35.22 -8.98 30.67
N VAL A 891 -34.89 -10.08 29.99
CA VAL A 891 -34.47 -11.36 30.57
C VAL A 891 -33.02 -11.61 30.20
N ARG A 892 -32.14 -11.82 31.18
CA ARG A 892 -30.69 -11.88 30.96
C ARG A 892 -30.04 -13.00 31.75
N ALA A 893 -29.29 -13.87 31.07
CA ALA A 893 -28.42 -14.82 31.72
C ALA A 893 -27.18 -14.11 32.31
N THR A 894 -26.75 -14.56 33.49
CA THR A 894 -25.47 -14.13 34.11
C THR A 894 -24.31 -15.06 33.75
N ARG A 895 -24.62 -16.28 33.29
CA ARG A 895 -23.65 -17.31 32.88
C ARG A 895 -24.05 -17.91 31.54
N ASN A 896 -23.14 -18.68 30.94
CA ASN A 896 -23.38 -19.35 29.64
C ASN A 896 -23.81 -18.37 28.53
N LEU A 897 -23.28 -17.14 28.58
CA LEU A 897 -23.65 -16.02 27.71
C LEU A 897 -23.66 -16.40 26.22
N GLY A 898 -22.71 -17.22 25.77
CA GLY A 898 -22.66 -17.67 24.38
C GLY A 898 -23.81 -18.55 23.90
N GLN A 899 -24.66 -19.06 24.81
CA GLN A 899 -25.79 -19.93 24.50
C GLN A 899 -27.13 -19.16 24.38
N THR A 900 -27.17 -17.93 24.89
CA THR A 900 -28.34 -17.04 24.83
C THR A 900 -28.64 -16.64 23.38
N ALA A 901 -29.82 -16.08 23.13
CA ALA A 901 -30.20 -15.62 21.79
C ALA A 901 -29.25 -14.51 21.32
N ASP A 902 -29.07 -13.48 22.14
CA ASP A 902 -28.20 -12.34 21.84
C ASP A 902 -26.73 -12.74 21.80
N GLY A 903 -26.27 -13.60 22.72
CA GLY A 903 -24.89 -14.06 22.75
C GLY A 903 -24.49 -14.83 21.50
N LYS A 904 -25.42 -15.58 20.89
CA LYS A 904 -25.21 -16.22 19.58
C LYS A 904 -25.11 -15.17 18.46
N LEU A 905 -25.99 -14.16 18.46
CA LEU A 905 -25.96 -13.07 17.48
C LEU A 905 -24.65 -12.28 17.56
N ILE A 906 -24.21 -11.94 18.78
CA ILE A 906 -22.95 -11.24 19.02
C ILE A 906 -21.76 -12.07 18.54
N ARG A 907 -21.70 -13.37 18.85
CA ARG A 907 -20.63 -14.25 18.34
C ARG A 907 -20.60 -14.29 16.81
N GLN A 908 -21.76 -14.36 16.17
CA GLN A 908 -21.86 -14.29 14.72
C GLN A 908 -21.45 -12.94 14.15
N GLN A 909 -21.78 -11.84 14.85
CA GLN A 909 -21.38 -10.48 14.48
C GLN A 909 -19.86 -10.32 14.58
N ILE A 910 -19.24 -10.73 15.68
CA ILE A 910 -17.78 -10.75 15.86
C ILE A 910 -17.11 -11.60 14.77
N ALA A 911 -17.62 -12.80 14.51
CA ALA A 911 -17.05 -13.67 13.48
C ALA A 911 -17.15 -13.05 12.08
N SER A 912 -18.26 -12.40 11.77
CA SER A 912 -18.46 -11.68 10.51
C SER A 912 -17.53 -10.47 10.39
N LEU A 913 -17.39 -9.70 11.46
CA LEU A 913 -16.48 -8.56 11.53
C LEU A 913 -15.03 -9.00 11.29
N LEU A 914 -14.53 -9.96 12.07
CA LEU A 914 -13.17 -10.48 11.94
C LEU A 914 -12.89 -10.99 10.53
N ARG A 915 -13.82 -11.78 9.96
CA ARG A 915 -13.64 -12.32 8.60
C ARG A 915 -13.58 -11.25 7.51
N ARG A 916 -14.31 -10.15 7.67
CA ARG A 916 -14.21 -8.99 6.76
C ARG A 916 -12.91 -8.23 6.98
N ALA A 917 -12.54 -8.02 8.24
CA ALA A 917 -11.37 -7.24 8.64
C ALA A 917 -10.04 -7.93 8.29
N THR A 918 -9.94 -9.25 8.40
CA THR A 918 -8.67 -9.99 8.23
C THR A 918 -8.64 -10.88 6.99
N SER A 919 -9.70 -10.85 6.17
CA SER A 919 -9.88 -11.74 5.00
C SER A 919 -9.87 -13.26 5.32
N ARG A 920 -9.76 -13.65 6.59
CA ARG A 920 -9.60 -15.04 7.04
C ARG A 920 -10.72 -15.45 8.00
N ALA A 921 -11.06 -16.74 8.00
CA ALA A 921 -12.01 -17.27 8.98
C ALA A 921 -11.41 -17.18 10.40
N PRO A 922 -12.11 -16.55 11.37
CA PRO A 922 -11.60 -16.43 12.73
C PRO A 922 -11.70 -17.76 13.47
N SER A 923 -10.78 -17.99 14.42
CA SER A 923 -10.87 -19.14 15.31
C SER A 923 -11.95 -18.93 16.38
N GLN A 924 -12.45 -20.02 16.98
CA GLN A 924 -13.38 -19.92 18.12
C GLN A 924 -12.76 -19.21 19.32
N ARG A 925 -11.42 -19.28 19.46
CA ARG A 925 -10.66 -18.57 20.48
C ARG A 925 -10.71 -17.06 20.25
N ASP A 926 -10.52 -16.61 19.02
CA ASP A 926 -10.56 -15.18 18.68
C ASP A 926 -11.94 -14.58 18.97
N VAL A 927 -12.99 -15.27 18.52
CA VAL A 927 -14.37 -14.85 18.76
C VAL A 927 -14.70 -14.79 20.25
N SER A 928 -14.26 -15.80 21.02
CA SER A 928 -14.51 -15.85 22.46
C SER A 928 -13.70 -14.80 23.24
N SER A 929 -12.49 -14.49 22.79
CA SER A 929 -11.65 -13.43 23.37
C SER A 929 -12.29 -12.06 23.20
N LEU A 930 -12.72 -11.72 21.97
CA LEU A 930 -13.39 -10.43 21.71
C LEU A 930 -14.77 -10.33 22.38
N LEU A 931 -15.50 -11.44 22.56
CA LEU A 931 -16.72 -11.44 23.35
C LEU A 931 -16.45 -11.07 24.82
N SER A 932 -15.33 -11.54 25.38
CA SER A 932 -14.91 -11.18 26.74
C SER A 932 -14.58 -9.69 26.83
N VAL A 933 -13.80 -9.17 25.87
CA VAL A 933 -13.47 -7.73 25.77
C VAL A 933 -14.73 -6.87 25.70
N LEU A 934 -15.66 -7.23 24.82
CA LEU A 934 -16.96 -6.58 24.66
C LEU A 934 -17.73 -6.55 25.99
N SER A 935 -17.87 -7.71 26.65
CA SER A 935 -18.66 -7.85 27.88
C SER A 935 -18.08 -7.01 29.02
N ASN A 936 -16.75 -7.04 29.20
CA ASN A 936 -16.08 -6.30 30.26
C ASN A 936 -16.14 -4.79 30.03
N SER A 937 -15.90 -4.36 28.80
CA SER A 937 -15.95 -2.93 28.43
C SER A 937 -17.37 -2.38 28.57
N ALA A 938 -18.38 -3.12 28.09
CA ALA A 938 -19.77 -2.71 28.22
C ALA A 938 -20.24 -2.64 29.68
N ALA A 939 -19.89 -3.64 30.50
CA ALA A 939 -20.23 -3.63 31.92
C ALA A 939 -19.61 -2.43 32.67
N ARG A 940 -18.35 -2.09 32.34
CA ARG A 940 -17.67 -0.91 32.90
C ARG A 940 -18.35 0.39 32.47
N ALA A 941 -18.68 0.53 31.19
CA ALA A 941 -19.36 1.70 30.64
C ALA A 941 -20.74 1.90 31.28
N LYS A 942 -21.54 0.83 31.36
CA LYS A 942 -22.87 0.83 31.98
C LYS A 942 -22.85 1.31 33.44
N ALA A 943 -21.82 0.92 34.20
CA ALA A 943 -21.69 1.30 35.60
C ALA A 943 -21.34 2.79 35.81
N GLN A 944 -20.90 3.49 34.76
CA GLN A 944 -20.42 4.87 34.86
C GLN A 944 -21.45 5.90 34.39
N THR A 945 -22.08 5.68 33.24
CA THR A 945 -23.01 6.63 32.62
C THR A 945 -23.79 5.97 31.48
N PRO A 946 -25.08 6.32 31.28
CA PRO A 946 -25.88 5.83 30.16
C PRO A 946 -25.55 6.52 28.83
N TRP A 947 -24.60 7.46 28.80
CA TRP A 947 -24.26 8.25 27.62
C TRP A 947 -22.95 7.82 26.98
N PHE A 948 -22.95 7.59 25.67
CA PHE A 948 -21.76 7.16 24.92
C PHE A 948 -20.58 8.12 25.10
N ARG A 949 -20.80 9.43 25.02
CA ARG A 949 -19.75 10.48 25.01
C ARG A 949 -19.31 10.99 26.40
N ASP A 950 -19.88 10.48 27.49
CA ASP A 950 -19.57 10.97 28.84
C ASP A 950 -18.31 10.35 29.45
N ARG A 951 -17.78 11.01 30.50
CA ARG A 951 -16.74 10.49 31.41
C ARG A 951 -15.42 10.11 30.69
N GLY A 952 -14.97 10.95 29.77
CA GLY A 952 -13.68 10.80 29.09
C GLY A 952 -13.70 9.94 27.83
N ASN A 953 -14.89 9.71 27.23
CA ASN A 953 -15.02 9.17 25.88
C ASN A 953 -15.19 10.32 24.88
N ASP A 954 -14.11 11.06 24.64
CA ASP A 954 -14.06 12.23 23.75
C ASP A 954 -14.05 11.78 22.28
N CYS A 955 -15.14 11.14 21.84
CA CYS A 955 -15.29 10.75 20.44
C CYS A 955 -15.48 12.02 19.59
N GLU A 956 -14.55 12.29 18.69
CA GLU A 956 -14.58 13.44 17.79
C GLU A 956 -15.62 13.25 16.68
N THR A 957 -16.91 13.36 17.02
CA THR A 957 -18.02 13.13 16.09
C THR A 957 -18.26 14.27 15.11
N TRP A 958 -17.63 15.43 15.32
CA TRP A 958 -17.65 16.56 14.38
C TRP A 958 -17.00 16.20 13.03
N TRP A 959 -16.09 15.21 12.98
CA TRP A 959 -15.62 14.65 11.70
C TRP A 959 -16.70 13.88 10.94
N VAL A 960 -17.70 13.33 11.65
CA VAL A 960 -18.83 12.61 11.05
C VAL A 960 -19.92 13.60 10.65
N TRP A 961 -20.31 14.46 11.58
CA TRP A 961 -21.40 15.41 11.45
C TRP A 961 -20.90 16.82 11.84
N PRO A 962 -20.28 17.56 10.91
CA PRO A 962 -19.64 18.84 11.23
C PRO A 962 -20.62 19.96 11.58
N SER A 963 -21.86 19.88 11.08
CA SER A 963 -22.94 20.84 11.32
C SER A 963 -24.01 20.30 12.28
N GLU A 964 -23.62 19.41 13.20
CA GLU A 964 -24.56 18.78 14.14
C GLU A 964 -25.05 19.76 15.22
N HIS A 965 -26.38 19.88 15.33
CA HIS A 965 -27.06 20.53 16.44
C HIS A 965 -28.23 19.66 16.89
N LEU A 966 -27.98 18.75 17.84
CA LEU A 966 -29.00 17.85 18.40
C LEU A 966 -29.32 18.22 19.84
N GLU A 967 -30.60 18.15 20.19
CA GLU A 967 -31.10 18.33 21.56
C GLU A 967 -32.11 17.22 21.92
N GLY A 968 -32.42 17.08 23.21
CA GLY A 968 -33.51 16.22 23.67
C GLY A 968 -33.42 14.74 23.24
N GLU A 969 -34.47 14.25 22.57
CA GLU A 969 -34.58 12.85 22.13
C GLU A 969 -33.60 12.49 21.03
N GLU A 970 -33.39 13.38 20.05
CA GLU A 970 -32.48 13.13 18.93
C GLU A 970 -31.04 12.87 19.44
N TYR A 971 -30.63 13.62 20.46
CA TYR A 971 -29.33 13.40 21.11
C TYR A 971 -29.23 12.02 21.77
N TRP A 972 -30.31 11.50 22.35
CA TRP A 972 -30.32 10.15 22.94
C TRP A 972 -30.41 9.03 21.90
N GLU A 973 -31.17 9.23 20.84
CA GLU A 973 -31.25 8.26 19.73
C GLU A 973 -29.84 7.98 19.20
N ARG A 974 -29.02 9.03 19.06
CA ARG A 974 -27.62 8.92 18.64
C ARG A 974 -26.68 8.44 19.75
N TYR A 975 -26.68 9.10 20.90
CA TYR A 975 -25.64 8.94 21.92
C TYR A 975 -26.05 8.14 23.16
N GLY A 976 -27.29 7.67 23.25
CA GLY A 976 -27.74 6.80 24.33
C GLY A 976 -27.10 5.42 24.27
N ASP A 977 -26.43 5.02 25.35
CA ASP A 977 -25.68 3.76 25.52
C ASP A 977 -25.97 3.13 26.90
N ALA A 978 -27.25 2.92 27.21
CA ALA A 978 -27.70 2.46 28.53
C ALA A 978 -27.11 1.10 28.98
N GLU A 979 -26.67 0.28 28.03
CA GLU A 979 -26.04 -1.01 28.28
C GLU A 979 -24.52 -0.98 28.14
N GLY A 980 -23.92 0.16 27.79
CA GLY A 980 -22.49 0.32 27.54
C GLY A 980 -22.00 -0.39 26.27
N MET A 981 -22.90 -0.94 25.45
CA MET A 981 -22.58 -1.77 24.31
C MET A 981 -21.92 -0.99 23.19
N MET A 982 -22.26 0.28 22.97
CA MET A 982 -21.57 1.10 21.98
C MET A 982 -20.10 1.24 22.38
N ARG A 983 -19.80 1.60 23.63
CA ARG A 983 -18.41 1.62 24.13
C ARG A 983 -17.72 0.26 24.06
N GLY A 984 -18.44 -0.81 24.40
CA GLY A 984 -17.93 -2.16 24.26
C GLY A 984 -17.54 -2.51 22.82
N TRP A 985 -18.37 -2.15 21.85
CA TRP A 985 -18.08 -2.35 20.42
C TRP A 985 -16.92 -1.48 19.93
N SER A 986 -16.77 -0.25 20.45
CA SER A 986 -15.60 0.58 20.14
C SER A 986 -14.32 -0.12 20.59
N THR A 987 -14.30 -0.72 21.78
CA THR A 987 -13.14 -1.50 22.26
C THR A 987 -12.86 -2.74 21.38
N VAL A 988 -13.92 -3.41 20.91
CA VAL A 988 -13.75 -4.54 19.97
C VAL A 988 -13.18 -4.07 18.63
N LEU A 989 -13.70 -2.99 18.05
CA LEU A 989 -13.19 -2.45 16.80
C LEU A 989 -11.75 -1.98 16.95
N HIS A 990 -11.41 -1.32 18.06
CA HIS A 990 -10.04 -0.95 18.40
C HIS A 990 -9.12 -2.18 18.42
N SER A 991 -9.51 -3.26 19.11
CA SER A 991 -8.74 -4.51 19.17
C SER A 991 -8.57 -5.15 17.78
N VAL A 992 -9.56 -5.00 16.89
CA VAL A 992 -9.46 -5.47 15.50
C VAL A 992 -8.49 -4.58 14.71
N MET A 993 -8.64 -3.26 14.78
CA MET A 993 -7.85 -2.28 14.02
C MET A 993 -6.35 -2.32 14.37
N THR A 994 -6.00 -2.73 15.59
CA THR A 994 -4.60 -2.86 16.07
C THR A 994 -4.02 -4.26 15.87
N SER A 995 -4.83 -5.22 15.40
CA SER A 995 -4.38 -6.59 15.22
C SER A 995 -3.46 -6.76 14.01
N TYR A 996 -2.51 -7.69 14.10
CA TYR A 996 -1.64 -8.05 12.99
C TYR A 996 -2.42 -8.36 11.71
N GLY A 997 -3.48 -9.17 11.80
CA GLY A 997 -4.29 -9.56 10.64
C GLY A 997 -5.13 -8.43 10.03
N TYR A 998 -5.29 -7.29 10.72
CA TYR A 998 -5.94 -6.11 10.14
C TYR A 998 -4.93 -5.18 9.47
N LEU A 999 -3.76 -4.98 10.09
CA LEU A 999 -2.73 -4.11 9.53
C LEU A 999 -1.98 -4.76 8.36
N HIS A 1000 -2.12 -6.08 8.20
CA HIS A 1000 -1.54 -6.84 7.09
C HIS A 1000 -2.62 -7.41 6.18
N ASP A 1001 -2.23 -7.76 4.94
CA ASP A 1001 -3.12 -8.40 3.96
C ASP A 1001 -3.28 -9.92 4.11
#